data_AF-A0A7K3EK29-F1
#
_entry.id   AF-A0A7K3EK29-F1
#
_cell.length_a   1.000
_cell.length_b   1.000
_cell.length_c   1.000
_cell.angle_alpha   90.00
_cell.angle_beta   90.00
_cell.angle_gamma   90.00
#
_symmetry.space_group_name_H-M   'P 1'
#
loop_
_entity.id
_entity.type
_entity.pdbx_description
1 polymer ?
#
loop_
_entity_poly.entity_id
_entity_poly.type
_entity_poly.pdbx_seq_one_letter_code
_entity_poly.pdbx_strand_id
1 'polypeptide(L)'
;MAGTLIGSLLAIGLTATPAPADPPAPAEAAAAEALPPQEPGVTLRTFDTQVPLNDICTLKPGQTPNVDKLMPVIDWSAPADFGLESNFVTHVLGNLHAPGAGSYTLRLTSDDGSRLWIDDRLVIDHGGLHGPESKDATVELTAGPHALRVEHFERGGGEQLTLAWRPPGAAAFAVVPNTALSTDADVVRVTAPGRKECETGADSPGDGLPLTGVHPDYTLTDLRPPGFEPQVSAMDWLPDGRLAVTTWGGSNNTTGEVYLLDNVTGDTGPDEVTVKKIASGLKEPMGIKHVDGKLYVSQKHELTELNDTDGDEVTDQYRRVATWPFGGNFHEFAFGLLYKDGFFYLNLSVSINYGGATTDPQPAQNRGTTIKVNRQTGEVSYVAGGLRTPNGIGWGPEGGIFVTDNQGGWLPSSKLVHIKQGRFFNHYTNPDGPFDAQPVTRPVLWLPQNEIANSPSTPLQLTEGPFAGQMLFGDVTYGGVQRGFLEKVGGEYQGAVFRLTQGLEAGVTRISIGPDGALYAGGLGAGGNWGQEGKLSHGLQKLAPNGTDAFDIRAMRAVPGGFALEYTQPLSADTARDLAQHYRIKQWRYAPTADYGGPKIDEETLTAQSATLSGDGRTVTLAIPGLKADRVVHVRSPRPFSSAGGETLWSTEAWYTLNRLPGGGTPGPGEVKGVGGKCLDVDNSMTADGTKVQLWTCNGTGAQQWTRADDGTLRALGKCLDVSNGGTADGTRIQLWTCNGTGSQKWAPQSDGTVRNPQSAKCLDASGGTWNDGTPVHLWTCHTGTNQKWFLP
;
A
#
# COMPACT_ATOMS: atom_id res chain seq x y z
N MET A 1 33.74 19.61 77.21
CA MET A 1 32.90 19.17 78.35
C MET A 1 31.51 18.85 77.80
N ALA A 2 30.95 17.71 78.21
CA ALA A 2 29.61 17.13 77.95
C ALA A 2 29.28 16.85 76.46
N GLY A 3 28.95 15.64 75.99
CA GLY A 3 28.64 14.35 76.61
C GLY A 3 27.13 14.07 76.64
N THR A 4 26.59 13.31 75.69
CA THR A 4 25.33 12.53 75.81
C THR A 4 25.20 11.60 74.58
N LEU A 5 25.36 10.28 74.67
CA LEU A 5 24.56 9.19 75.25
C LEU A 5 23.22 8.90 74.53
N ILE A 6 23.19 7.64 74.06
CA ILE A 6 22.20 6.89 73.29
C ILE A 6 20.91 6.66 74.10
N GLY A 7 19.76 6.74 73.43
CA GLY A 7 18.48 6.22 73.93
C GLY A 7 17.67 5.62 72.78
N SER A 8 17.59 4.30 72.75
CA SER A 8 16.78 3.51 71.81
C SER A 8 15.29 3.70 72.07
N LEU A 9 14.50 3.93 71.02
CA LEU A 9 13.04 3.74 71.05
C LEU A 9 12.60 2.89 69.85
N LEU A 10 12.01 1.74 70.15
CA LEU A 10 11.19 0.95 69.24
C LEU A 10 9.98 1.80 68.81
N ALA A 11 9.84 2.04 67.51
CA ALA A 11 8.59 2.51 66.92
C ALA A 11 7.86 1.32 66.28
N ILE A 12 6.70 0.98 66.84
CA ILE A 12 5.74 0.04 66.28
C ILE A 12 5.12 0.72 65.05
N GLY A 13 5.37 0.16 63.85
CA GLY A 13 4.72 0.60 62.63
C GLY A 13 3.24 0.21 62.64
N LEU A 14 2.35 1.20 62.74
CA LEU A 14 0.94 1.06 62.42
C LEU A 14 0.80 1.02 60.90
N THR A 15 0.48 -0.16 60.35
CA THR A 15 0.02 -0.31 58.97
C THR A 15 -1.38 0.30 58.86
N ALA A 16 -1.49 1.45 58.20
CA ALA A 16 -2.79 1.97 57.78
C ALA A 16 -3.29 1.13 56.60
N THR A 17 -4.38 0.39 56.83
CA THR A 17 -5.16 -0.25 55.77
C THR A 17 -5.87 0.83 54.94
N PRO A 18 -5.78 0.82 53.61
CA PRO A 18 -6.56 1.73 52.77
C PRO A 18 -8.06 1.38 52.91
N ALA A 19 -8.89 2.42 52.98
CA ALA A 19 -10.35 2.28 52.98
C ALA A 19 -10.83 1.64 51.66
N PRO A 20 -11.91 0.84 51.68
CA PRO A 20 -12.49 0.30 50.45
C PRO A 20 -13.03 1.44 49.59
N ALA A 21 -12.67 1.43 48.31
CA ALA A 21 -13.24 2.32 47.32
C ALA A 21 -14.75 2.06 47.18
N ASP A 22 -15.55 3.12 47.10
CA ASP A 22 -16.97 3.02 46.77
C ASP A 22 -17.16 2.30 45.42
N PRO A 23 -18.18 1.45 45.27
CA PRO A 23 -18.49 0.84 43.99
C PRO A 23 -18.83 1.93 42.97
N PRO A 24 -18.40 1.78 41.70
CA PRO A 24 -18.73 2.73 40.66
C PRO A 24 -20.25 2.83 40.53
N ALA A 25 -20.75 4.07 40.34
CA ALA A 25 -22.15 4.30 40.00
C ALA A 25 -22.52 3.44 38.77
N PRO A 26 -23.74 2.85 38.74
CA PRO A 26 -24.17 2.09 37.58
C PRO A 26 -24.10 3.01 36.36
N ALA A 27 -23.38 2.54 35.33
CA ALA A 27 -23.36 3.21 34.04
C ALA A 27 -24.81 3.42 33.59
N GLU A 28 -25.19 4.67 33.32
CA GLU A 28 -26.38 4.93 32.53
C GLU A 28 -26.27 4.09 31.25
N ALA A 29 -27.28 3.27 31.00
CA ALA A 29 -27.36 2.48 29.78
C ALA A 29 -27.18 3.43 28.60
N ALA A 30 -26.07 3.26 27.87
CA ALA A 30 -25.86 3.93 26.61
C ALA A 30 -27.12 3.74 25.78
N ALA A 31 -27.72 4.84 25.32
CA ALA A 31 -28.83 4.76 24.38
C ALA A 31 -28.37 3.87 23.23
N ALA A 32 -29.06 2.75 23.00
CA ALA A 32 -28.74 1.84 21.90
C ALA A 32 -28.65 2.67 20.63
N GLU A 33 -27.46 2.75 20.03
CA GLU A 33 -27.28 3.44 18.76
C GLU A 33 -28.30 2.87 17.77
N ALA A 34 -29.04 3.75 17.10
CA ALA A 34 -29.99 3.31 16.09
C ALA A 34 -29.20 2.55 15.01
N LEU A 35 -29.60 1.32 14.71
CA LEU A 35 -28.98 0.53 13.66
C LEU A 35 -28.93 1.34 12.36
N PRO A 36 -27.84 1.26 11.57
CA PRO A 36 -27.81 1.83 10.23
C PRO A 36 -28.93 1.18 9.38
N PRO A 37 -29.29 1.75 8.21
CA PRO A 37 -30.27 1.14 7.31
C PRO A 37 -30.01 -0.36 7.15
N GLN A 38 -31.04 -1.18 7.33
CA GLN A 38 -30.93 -2.65 7.34
C GLN A 38 -31.63 -3.28 6.12
N GLU A 39 -31.12 -4.40 5.63
CA GLU A 39 -31.75 -5.30 4.66
C GLU A 39 -31.94 -6.72 5.23
N PRO A 40 -32.97 -7.49 4.81
CA PRO A 40 -33.19 -8.86 5.31
C PRO A 40 -32.06 -9.82 4.97
N GLY A 41 -31.62 -10.59 5.95
CA GLY A 41 -30.58 -11.62 5.81
C GLY A 41 -29.36 -11.38 6.69
N VAL A 42 -28.26 -12.06 6.37
CA VAL A 42 -26.95 -11.94 7.04
C VAL A 42 -25.83 -11.79 6.02
N THR A 43 -24.74 -11.15 6.40
CA THR A 43 -23.52 -11.08 5.60
C THR A 43 -22.63 -12.28 5.89
N LEU A 44 -22.38 -13.14 4.90
CA LEU A 44 -21.40 -14.23 4.94
C LEU A 44 -20.08 -13.74 4.34
N ARG A 45 -18.99 -13.80 5.12
CA ARG A 45 -17.62 -13.59 4.66
C ARG A 45 -16.81 -14.86 4.78
N THR A 46 -16.17 -15.31 3.71
CA THR A 46 -15.30 -16.49 3.69
C THR A 46 -13.85 -16.09 3.44
N PHE A 47 -12.93 -16.67 4.21
CA PHE A 47 -11.50 -16.39 4.22
C PHE A 47 -10.73 -17.68 3.94
N ASP A 48 -10.08 -17.76 2.78
CA ASP A 48 -9.29 -18.91 2.33
C ASP A 48 -7.95 -18.92 3.07
N THR A 49 -7.76 -19.83 4.03
CA THR A 49 -6.49 -19.91 4.78
C THR A 49 -5.43 -20.72 4.04
N GLN A 50 -5.84 -21.52 3.04
CA GLN A 50 -5.00 -22.43 2.24
C GLN A 50 -4.14 -23.40 3.08
N VAL A 51 -4.44 -23.52 4.38
CA VAL A 51 -3.75 -24.39 5.31
C VAL A 51 -4.78 -25.11 6.17
N PRO A 52 -4.56 -26.39 6.49
CA PRO A 52 -5.48 -27.13 7.33
C PRO A 52 -5.53 -26.52 8.73
N LEU A 53 -6.74 -26.25 9.20
CA LEU A 53 -7.05 -25.83 10.56
C LEU A 53 -7.48 -27.06 11.38
N ASN A 54 -7.22 -27.02 12.69
CA ASN A 54 -7.75 -28.03 13.62
C ASN A 54 -8.73 -27.41 14.64
N ASP A 55 -8.86 -26.09 14.64
CA ASP A 55 -9.76 -25.31 15.47
C ASP A 55 -9.97 -23.94 14.81
N ILE A 56 -11.00 -23.20 15.24
CA ILE A 56 -11.26 -21.84 14.78
C ILE A 56 -10.06 -20.97 15.13
N CYS A 57 -9.51 -20.30 14.12
CA CYS A 57 -8.41 -19.36 14.30
C CYS A 57 -8.94 -17.92 14.34
N THR A 58 -8.26 -17.06 15.11
CA THR A 58 -8.45 -15.60 14.99
C THR A 58 -7.78 -15.15 13.70
N LEU A 59 -8.54 -14.57 12.77
CA LEU A 59 -7.97 -13.95 11.58
C LEU A 59 -7.21 -12.68 11.96
N LYS A 60 -6.04 -12.46 11.35
CA LYS A 60 -5.36 -11.17 11.48
C LYS A 60 -6.28 -10.03 11.00
N PRO A 61 -6.30 -8.89 11.70
CA PRO A 61 -7.23 -7.80 11.40
C PRO A 61 -6.96 -7.15 10.04
N GLY A 62 -7.98 -6.54 9.44
CA GLY A 62 -7.86 -5.76 8.20
C GLY A 62 -7.75 -6.59 6.91
N GLN A 63 -8.02 -7.89 6.96
CA GLN A 63 -8.01 -8.75 5.78
C GLN A 63 -9.33 -8.68 5.00
N THR A 64 -9.24 -8.36 3.71
CA THR A 64 -10.41 -8.42 2.80
C THR A 64 -10.77 -9.89 2.52
N PRO A 65 -12.05 -10.32 2.65
CA PRO A 65 -12.45 -11.71 2.46
C PRO A 65 -12.31 -12.19 1.00
N ASN A 66 -12.26 -13.51 0.80
CA ASN A 66 -12.29 -14.12 -0.54
C ASN A 66 -13.72 -14.14 -1.11
N VAL A 67 -14.72 -14.22 -0.24
CA VAL A 67 -16.14 -14.24 -0.58
C VAL A 67 -16.88 -13.32 0.38
N ASP A 68 -17.80 -12.50 -0.13
CA ASP A 68 -18.69 -11.66 0.66
C ASP A 68 -20.10 -11.70 0.01
N LYS A 69 -21.09 -12.24 0.72
CA LYS A 69 -22.43 -12.55 0.21
C LYS A 69 -23.52 -12.12 1.19
N LEU A 70 -24.62 -11.58 0.68
CA LEU A 70 -25.88 -11.51 1.41
C LEU A 70 -26.57 -12.88 1.36
N MET A 71 -26.88 -13.45 2.52
CA MET A 71 -27.52 -14.76 2.65
C MET A 71 -28.85 -14.62 3.39
N PRO A 72 -29.95 -15.20 2.88
CA PRO A 72 -31.28 -15.01 3.48
C PRO A 72 -31.46 -15.75 4.81
N VAL A 73 -30.76 -16.86 5.01
CA VAL A 73 -30.77 -17.68 6.23
C VAL A 73 -29.39 -18.30 6.41
N ILE A 74 -29.10 -18.81 7.62
CA ILE A 74 -27.91 -19.65 7.89
C ILE A 74 -28.36 -21.10 7.86
N ASP A 75 -28.30 -21.70 6.66
CA ASP A 75 -28.60 -23.11 6.40
C ASP A 75 -27.89 -23.54 5.11
N TRP A 76 -26.60 -23.82 5.23
CA TRP A 76 -25.67 -23.99 4.11
C TRP A 76 -24.97 -25.34 4.22
N SER A 77 -24.80 -26.02 3.08
CA SER A 77 -24.23 -27.38 3.04
C SER A 77 -23.55 -27.74 1.71
N ALA A 78 -23.28 -26.74 0.87
CA ALA A 78 -22.62 -26.93 -0.42
C ALA A 78 -21.47 -25.94 -0.62
N PRO A 79 -20.44 -26.30 -1.44
CA PRO A 79 -19.27 -25.43 -1.57
C PRO A 79 -19.62 -24.11 -2.23
N ALA A 80 -20.68 -24.11 -3.05
CA ALA A 80 -21.21 -22.92 -3.70
C ALA A 80 -21.76 -21.89 -2.70
N ASP A 81 -22.24 -22.31 -1.52
CA ASP A 81 -22.73 -21.40 -0.48
C ASP A 81 -21.56 -20.59 0.08
N PHE A 82 -20.48 -21.29 0.47
CA PHE A 82 -19.28 -20.71 1.06
C PHE A 82 -18.34 -20.07 0.02
N GLY A 83 -18.41 -20.53 -1.24
CA GLY A 83 -17.52 -20.18 -2.34
C GLY A 83 -16.16 -20.90 -2.31
N LEU A 84 -15.94 -21.81 -1.36
CA LEU A 84 -14.73 -22.63 -1.19
C LEU A 84 -15.14 -24.02 -0.68
N GLU A 85 -14.32 -25.03 -0.99
CA GLU A 85 -14.57 -26.43 -0.59
C GLU A 85 -13.88 -26.82 0.73
N SER A 86 -12.77 -26.18 1.09
CA SER A 86 -11.97 -26.58 2.25
C SER A 86 -10.99 -25.50 2.68
N ASN A 87 -10.44 -25.63 3.89
CA ASN A 87 -9.40 -24.78 4.46
C ASN A 87 -9.80 -23.30 4.50
N PHE A 88 -10.97 -23.02 5.07
CA PHE A 88 -11.48 -21.68 5.20
C PHE A 88 -12.01 -21.37 6.58
N VAL A 89 -12.09 -20.07 6.88
CA VAL A 89 -12.85 -19.52 8.01
C VAL A 89 -14.00 -18.69 7.46
N THR A 90 -15.17 -18.75 8.08
CA THR A 90 -16.30 -17.89 7.77
C THR A 90 -16.70 -17.04 8.96
N HIS A 91 -16.97 -15.76 8.70
CA HIS A 91 -17.68 -14.89 9.61
C HIS A 91 -19.07 -14.61 9.05
N VAL A 92 -20.11 -14.88 9.84
CA VAL A 92 -21.49 -14.49 9.55
C VAL A 92 -21.86 -13.34 10.46
N LEU A 93 -22.26 -12.21 9.87
CA LEU A 93 -22.53 -10.95 10.57
C LEU A 93 -23.96 -10.49 10.28
N GLY A 94 -24.68 -10.05 11.30
CA GLY A 94 -26.01 -9.46 11.15
C GLY A 94 -26.68 -9.21 12.50
N ASN A 95 -28.00 -9.22 12.49
CA ASN A 95 -28.85 -9.04 13.66
C ASN A 95 -29.90 -10.15 13.69
N LEU A 96 -30.10 -10.75 14.87
CA LEU A 96 -31.23 -11.63 15.17
C LEU A 96 -32.36 -10.79 15.75
N HIS A 97 -33.52 -10.76 15.10
CA HIS A 97 -34.70 -10.07 15.59
C HIS A 97 -35.57 -11.02 16.39
N ALA A 98 -35.62 -10.82 17.70
CA ALA A 98 -36.49 -11.56 18.59
C ALA A 98 -37.91 -10.95 18.55
N PRO A 99 -38.96 -11.70 18.12
CA PRO A 99 -40.33 -11.17 18.01
C PRO A 99 -40.94 -10.74 19.34
N GLY A 100 -40.41 -11.28 20.45
CA GLY A 100 -40.82 -10.95 21.81
C GLY A 100 -39.73 -11.34 22.80
N ALA A 101 -39.77 -10.75 23.99
CA ALA A 101 -38.81 -11.08 25.04
C ALA A 101 -39.04 -12.50 25.59
N GLY A 102 -37.96 -13.19 25.98
CA GLY A 102 -38.02 -14.47 26.68
C GLY A 102 -36.84 -15.38 26.41
N SER A 103 -37.01 -16.65 26.79
CA SER A 103 -36.00 -17.70 26.68
C SER A 103 -35.99 -18.34 25.29
N TYR A 104 -34.91 -18.14 24.54
CA TYR A 104 -34.68 -18.76 23.23
C TYR A 104 -33.62 -19.85 23.37
N THR A 105 -33.91 -21.07 22.91
CA THR A 105 -32.87 -22.07 22.71
C THR A 105 -32.34 -21.94 21.28
N LEU A 106 -31.06 -21.61 21.13
CA LEU A 106 -30.35 -21.56 19.85
C LEU A 106 -29.62 -22.88 19.63
N ARG A 107 -29.57 -23.34 18.38
CA ARG A 107 -28.86 -24.52 17.92
C ARG A 107 -27.97 -24.15 16.75
N LEU A 108 -26.67 -24.39 16.89
CA LEU A 108 -25.71 -24.25 15.81
C LEU A 108 -25.26 -25.64 15.38
N THR A 109 -25.38 -25.94 14.09
CA THR A 109 -24.88 -27.19 13.50
C THR A 109 -23.74 -26.84 12.56
N SER A 110 -22.60 -27.52 12.68
CA SER A 110 -21.46 -27.27 11.78
C SER A 110 -20.58 -28.49 11.51
N ASP A 111 -19.87 -28.42 10.39
CA ASP A 111 -18.76 -29.28 9.96
C ASP A 111 -17.70 -28.34 9.37
N ASP A 112 -16.50 -28.15 9.93
CA ASP A 112 -16.01 -28.51 11.26
C ASP A 112 -16.56 -27.56 12.37
N GLY A 113 -15.70 -26.93 13.19
CA GLY A 113 -16.08 -26.23 14.40
C GLY A 113 -16.65 -24.82 14.19
N SER A 114 -17.50 -24.39 15.12
CA SER A 114 -18.18 -23.09 15.07
C SER A 114 -18.41 -22.43 16.44
N ARG A 115 -18.63 -21.12 16.45
CA ARG A 115 -18.95 -20.32 17.64
C ARG A 115 -20.04 -19.31 17.32
N LEU A 116 -20.95 -19.09 18.26
CA LEU A 116 -22.06 -18.12 18.16
C LEU A 116 -21.95 -17.07 19.25
N TRP A 117 -22.02 -15.80 18.87
CA TRP A 117 -22.19 -14.67 19.76
C TRP A 117 -23.54 -13.98 19.53
N ILE A 118 -24.15 -13.55 20.63
CA ILE A 118 -25.31 -12.66 20.64
C ILE A 118 -24.95 -11.48 21.55
N ASP A 119 -25.07 -10.25 21.05
CA ASP A 119 -24.68 -9.02 21.78
C ASP A 119 -23.28 -9.11 22.39
N ASP A 120 -22.31 -9.51 21.57
CA ASP A 120 -20.90 -9.75 21.93
C ASP A 120 -20.64 -10.78 23.03
N ARG A 121 -21.68 -11.47 23.51
CA ARG A 121 -21.57 -12.58 24.45
C ARG A 121 -21.47 -13.90 23.70
N LEU A 122 -20.43 -14.69 23.98
CA LEU A 122 -20.29 -16.06 23.47
C LEU A 122 -21.42 -16.93 24.05
N VAL A 123 -22.30 -17.44 23.18
CA VAL A 123 -23.46 -18.26 23.52
C VAL A 123 -23.20 -19.74 23.25
N ILE A 124 -22.57 -20.07 22.11
CA ILE A 124 -22.17 -21.44 21.75
C ILE A 124 -20.69 -21.44 21.40
N ASP A 125 -19.93 -22.37 21.97
CA ASP A 125 -18.56 -22.68 21.57
C ASP A 125 -18.45 -24.15 21.17
N HIS A 126 -18.43 -24.44 19.88
CA HIS A 126 -18.39 -25.77 19.28
C HIS A 126 -17.13 -25.92 18.41
N GLY A 127 -15.97 -25.55 18.96
CA GLY A 127 -14.69 -25.66 18.25
C GLY A 127 -14.18 -27.10 18.07
N GLY A 128 -13.03 -27.22 17.41
CA GLY A 128 -12.40 -28.50 17.07
C GLY A 128 -12.91 -29.13 15.77
N LEU A 129 -12.32 -30.28 15.41
CA LEU A 129 -12.70 -31.06 14.23
C LEU A 129 -13.82 -32.05 14.56
N HIS A 130 -14.87 -32.04 13.76
CA HIS A 130 -15.99 -32.97 13.85
C HIS A 130 -16.80 -32.89 12.56
N GLY A 131 -17.47 -34.00 12.20
CA GLY A 131 -18.48 -33.95 11.15
C GLY A 131 -19.69 -33.10 11.55
N PRO A 132 -20.79 -33.11 10.77
CA PRO A 132 -21.97 -32.30 11.08
C PRO A 132 -22.59 -32.66 12.43
N GLU A 133 -22.34 -31.81 13.44
CA GLU A 133 -22.82 -31.97 14.81
C GLU A 133 -23.52 -30.69 15.29
N SER A 134 -24.55 -30.85 16.13
CA SER A 134 -25.31 -29.73 16.69
C SER A 134 -24.90 -29.44 18.13
N LYS A 135 -24.77 -28.16 18.47
CA LYS A 135 -24.67 -27.68 19.84
C LYS A 135 -25.79 -26.68 20.15
N ASP A 136 -26.38 -26.84 21.34
CA ASP A 136 -27.49 -26.02 21.80
C ASP A 136 -27.05 -25.11 22.95
N ALA A 137 -27.63 -23.91 23.04
CA ALA A 137 -27.54 -23.04 24.20
C ALA A 137 -28.82 -22.22 24.36
N THR A 138 -29.17 -21.89 25.61
CA THR A 138 -30.32 -21.05 25.91
C THR A 138 -29.86 -19.64 26.28
N VAL A 139 -30.51 -18.64 25.71
CA VAL A 139 -30.25 -17.21 25.96
C VAL A 139 -31.57 -16.48 26.23
N GLU A 140 -31.54 -15.51 27.14
CA GLU A 140 -32.66 -14.60 27.37
C GLU A 140 -32.49 -13.38 26.45
N LEU A 141 -33.49 -13.12 25.62
CA LEU A 141 -33.49 -11.99 24.67
C LEU A 141 -34.61 -11.01 25.03
N THR A 142 -34.37 -9.73 24.78
CA THR A 142 -35.42 -8.72 24.75
C THR A 142 -36.15 -8.76 23.41
N ALA A 143 -37.27 -8.07 23.27
CA ALA A 143 -37.88 -7.91 21.95
C ALA A 143 -37.06 -6.92 21.11
N GLY A 144 -36.83 -7.24 19.83
CA GLY A 144 -36.07 -6.38 18.91
C GLY A 144 -34.78 -7.02 18.39
N PRO A 145 -33.91 -6.21 17.76
CA PRO A 145 -32.65 -6.69 17.20
C PRO A 145 -31.61 -6.98 18.28
N HIS A 146 -30.86 -8.05 18.06
CA HIS A 146 -29.70 -8.44 18.84
C HIS A 146 -28.54 -8.71 17.88
N ALA A 147 -27.34 -8.21 18.18
CA ALA A 147 -26.19 -8.40 17.30
C ALA A 147 -25.88 -9.90 17.19
N LEU A 148 -25.75 -10.41 15.96
CA LEU A 148 -25.51 -11.82 15.65
C LEU A 148 -24.16 -11.97 14.97
N ARG A 149 -23.30 -12.81 15.55
CA ARG A 149 -22.02 -13.21 14.93
C ARG A 149 -21.81 -14.71 15.03
N VAL A 150 -21.48 -15.35 13.90
CA VAL A 150 -21.04 -16.74 13.87
C VAL A 150 -19.64 -16.81 13.28
N GLU A 151 -18.72 -17.48 13.97
CA GLU A 151 -17.45 -17.92 13.40
C GLU A 151 -17.54 -19.41 13.12
N HIS A 152 -16.98 -19.84 12.02
CA HIS A 152 -16.94 -21.24 11.62
C HIS A 152 -15.67 -21.50 10.81
N PHE A 153 -15.10 -22.69 10.90
CA PHE A 153 -14.01 -23.11 10.04
C PHE A 153 -14.31 -24.47 9.42
N GLU A 154 -13.77 -24.68 8.22
CA GLU A 154 -13.84 -25.95 7.52
C GLU A 154 -12.45 -26.38 7.07
N ARG A 155 -12.05 -27.60 7.43
CA ARG A 155 -10.77 -28.17 7.00
C ARG A 155 -10.90 -29.01 5.73
N GLY A 156 -11.95 -29.79 5.61
CA GLY A 156 -12.24 -30.73 4.52
C GLY A 156 -13.00 -31.94 5.03
N GLY A 157 -13.85 -32.55 4.20
CA GLY A 157 -14.68 -33.71 4.57
C GLY A 157 -16.16 -33.49 4.28
N GLY A 158 -16.52 -32.23 4.08
CA GLY A 158 -17.86 -31.72 3.79
C GLY A 158 -18.06 -30.45 4.61
N GLU A 159 -18.83 -29.50 4.12
CA GLU A 159 -19.05 -28.24 4.82
C GLU A 159 -20.51 -28.09 5.21
N GLN A 160 -20.77 -27.68 6.46
CA GLN A 160 -22.13 -27.38 6.89
C GLN A 160 -22.15 -26.24 7.90
N LEU A 161 -23.14 -25.35 7.79
CA LEU A 161 -23.47 -24.38 8.83
C LEU A 161 -24.97 -24.10 8.85
N THR A 162 -25.63 -24.44 9.95
CA THR A 162 -27.07 -24.18 10.15
C THR A 162 -27.32 -23.53 11.51
N LEU A 163 -28.01 -22.37 11.52
CA LEU A 163 -28.54 -21.75 12.73
C LEU A 163 -30.05 -22.01 12.84
N ALA A 164 -30.42 -22.73 13.88
CA ALA A 164 -31.80 -22.96 14.25
C ALA A 164 -32.11 -22.37 15.62
N TRP A 165 -33.39 -22.09 15.87
CA TRP A 165 -33.87 -21.62 17.16
C TRP A 165 -35.14 -22.35 17.58
N ARG A 166 -35.43 -22.30 18.87
CA ARG A 166 -36.71 -22.64 19.48
C ARG A 166 -37.13 -21.45 20.35
N PRO A 167 -37.95 -20.53 19.80
CA PRO A 167 -38.47 -19.39 20.55
C PRO A 167 -39.31 -19.78 21.78
N PRO A 168 -39.62 -18.84 22.69
CA PRO A 168 -40.48 -19.08 23.83
C PRO A 168 -41.81 -19.74 23.42
N GLY A 169 -42.11 -20.91 24.00
CA GLY A 169 -43.35 -21.65 23.73
C GLY A 169 -43.34 -22.51 22.46
N ALA A 170 -42.28 -22.49 21.65
CA ALA A 170 -42.16 -23.37 20.49
C ALA A 170 -41.83 -24.82 20.90
N ALA A 171 -42.45 -25.79 20.22
CA ALA A 171 -42.28 -27.22 20.55
C ALA A 171 -41.03 -27.85 19.92
N ALA A 172 -40.56 -27.32 18.78
CA ALA A 172 -39.45 -27.87 18.01
C ALA A 172 -38.50 -26.74 17.54
N PHE A 173 -37.28 -27.13 17.17
CA PHE A 173 -36.36 -26.23 16.48
C PHE A 173 -36.84 -25.96 15.05
N ALA A 174 -36.62 -24.75 14.58
CA ALA A 174 -36.74 -24.35 13.19
C ALA A 174 -35.51 -23.53 12.78
N VAL A 175 -35.12 -23.58 11.50
CA VAL A 175 -34.12 -22.64 10.96
C VAL A 175 -34.58 -21.22 11.26
N VAL A 176 -33.66 -20.35 11.68
CA VAL A 176 -33.98 -18.94 11.91
C VAL A 176 -34.44 -18.32 10.59
N PRO A 177 -35.68 -17.82 10.49
CA PRO A 177 -36.23 -17.35 9.22
C PRO A 177 -35.59 -16.02 8.82
N ASN A 178 -35.55 -15.73 7.51
CA ASN A 178 -35.06 -14.45 6.99
C ASN A 178 -35.77 -13.23 7.61
N THR A 179 -37.05 -13.37 7.97
CA THR A 179 -37.81 -12.30 8.66
C THR A 179 -37.31 -11.98 10.07
N ALA A 180 -36.46 -12.84 10.64
CA ALA A 180 -35.80 -12.64 11.92
C ALA A 180 -34.32 -12.29 11.77
N LEU A 181 -33.84 -12.04 10.55
CA LEU A 181 -32.44 -11.71 10.26
C LEU A 181 -32.34 -10.38 9.51
N SER A 182 -31.39 -9.54 9.88
CA SER A 182 -31.02 -8.39 9.07
C SER A 182 -29.52 -8.11 9.09
N THR A 183 -29.02 -7.43 8.07
CA THR A 183 -27.65 -6.91 8.01
C THR A 183 -27.69 -5.50 7.43
N ASP A 184 -26.56 -4.79 7.43
CA ASP A 184 -26.49 -3.44 6.91
C ASP A 184 -26.87 -3.42 5.41
N ALA A 185 -27.70 -2.47 5.03
CA ALA A 185 -28.14 -2.26 3.65
C ALA A 185 -27.06 -1.51 2.84
N ASP A 186 -27.14 -1.65 1.51
CA ASP A 186 -26.28 -0.94 0.54
C ASP A 186 -24.77 -1.17 0.74
N VAL A 187 -24.40 -2.30 1.37
CA VAL A 187 -23.00 -2.67 1.62
C VAL A 187 -22.30 -3.01 0.30
N VAL A 188 -21.19 -2.31 0.05
CA VAL A 188 -20.27 -2.65 -1.05
C VAL A 188 -19.42 -3.86 -0.65
N ARG A 189 -19.74 -5.02 -1.23
CA ARG A 189 -19.11 -6.31 -0.92
C ARG A 189 -17.82 -6.52 -1.71
N VAL A 190 -16.70 -6.09 -1.14
CA VAL A 190 -15.37 -6.17 -1.77
C VAL A 190 -14.71 -7.50 -1.41
N THR A 191 -14.17 -8.20 -2.41
CA THR A 191 -13.43 -9.45 -2.22
C THR A 191 -12.02 -9.34 -2.78
N ALA A 192 -11.09 -10.11 -2.21
CA ALA A 192 -9.72 -10.20 -2.68
C ALA A 192 -9.24 -11.66 -2.64
N PRO A 193 -8.70 -12.21 -3.74
CA PRO A 193 -8.22 -13.58 -3.79
C PRO A 193 -6.94 -13.77 -2.96
N GLY A 194 -6.53 -15.03 -2.82
CA GLY A 194 -5.30 -15.42 -2.14
C GLY A 194 -5.50 -15.74 -0.66
N ARG A 195 -4.42 -16.27 -0.07
CA ARG A 195 -4.36 -16.76 1.30
C ARG A 195 -4.63 -15.66 2.33
N LYS A 196 -5.41 -16.00 3.35
CA LYS A 196 -5.63 -15.22 4.58
C LYS A 196 -4.86 -15.83 5.75
N GLU A 197 -4.40 -14.98 6.64
CA GLU A 197 -3.56 -15.37 7.76
C GLU A 197 -4.33 -15.38 9.08
N CYS A 198 -4.14 -16.43 9.84
CA CYS A 198 -4.51 -16.49 11.24
C CYS A 198 -3.42 -15.86 12.10
N GLU A 199 -3.79 -15.29 13.25
CA GLU A 199 -2.86 -14.93 14.30
C GLU A 199 -2.13 -16.17 14.82
N THR A 200 -0.87 -16.00 15.21
CA THR A 200 -0.06 -17.03 15.86
C THR A 200 0.29 -16.59 17.28
N GLY A 201 0.62 -17.53 18.17
CA GLY A 201 0.97 -17.20 19.56
C GLY A 201 2.22 -16.33 19.74
N ALA A 202 3.00 -16.09 18.68
CA ALA A 202 4.14 -15.19 18.68
C ALA A 202 3.80 -13.77 18.17
N ASP A 203 2.62 -13.61 17.56
CA ASP A 203 2.20 -12.34 17.00
C ASP A 203 1.78 -11.37 18.11
N SER A 204 2.05 -10.08 17.91
CA SER A 204 1.69 -8.99 18.82
C SER A 204 1.68 -7.67 18.03
N PRO A 205 1.09 -6.56 18.54
CA PRO A 205 1.06 -5.30 17.80
C PRO A 205 2.44 -4.86 17.32
N GLY A 206 2.61 -4.65 16.01
CA GLY A 206 3.90 -4.33 15.37
C GLY A 206 4.80 -5.55 15.08
N ASP A 207 4.41 -6.75 15.47
CA ASP A 207 5.10 -8.01 15.18
C ASP A 207 4.10 -9.03 14.62
N GLY A 208 3.96 -9.05 13.30
CA GLY A 208 3.01 -9.90 12.59
C GLY A 208 1.56 -9.39 12.61
N LEU A 209 1.26 -8.36 13.42
CA LEU A 209 -0.03 -7.65 13.48
C LEU A 209 0.16 -6.14 13.25
N PRO A 210 -0.90 -5.42 12.82
CA PRO A 210 -0.90 -3.97 12.84
C PRO A 210 -0.54 -3.40 14.22
N LEU A 211 0.03 -2.19 14.20
CA LEU A 211 0.17 -1.40 15.43
C LEU A 211 -1.23 -1.04 15.94
N THR A 212 -1.36 -0.83 17.24
CA THR A 212 -2.64 -0.42 17.87
C THR A 212 -2.58 0.97 18.47
N GLY A 213 -1.39 1.47 18.81
CA GLY A 213 -1.18 2.76 19.45
C GLY A 213 -0.50 3.79 18.57
N VAL A 214 -0.42 5.01 19.12
CA VAL A 214 0.35 6.11 18.54
C VAL A 214 1.85 5.85 18.74
N HIS A 215 2.65 6.15 17.71
CA HIS A 215 4.11 6.03 17.78
C HIS A 215 4.67 6.89 18.93
N PRO A 216 5.53 6.34 19.82
CA PRO A 216 5.94 7.02 21.05
C PRO A 216 6.59 8.40 20.85
N ASP A 217 7.28 8.61 19.72
CA ASP A 217 7.88 9.91 19.36
C ASP A 217 6.88 11.05 19.13
N TYR A 218 5.57 10.78 19.16
CA TYR A 218 4.53 11.77 18.90
C TYR A 218 3.54 11.90 20.05
N THR A 219 3.14 13.13 20.33
CA THR A 219 1.95 13.46 21.11
C THR A 219 0.77 13.65 20.15
N LEU A 220 -0.32 12.93 20.39
CA LEU A 220 -1.56 13.04 19.61
C LEU A 220 -2.48 14.10 20.22
N THR A 221 -3.01 14.98 19.38
CA THR A 221 -3.99 16.01 19.74
C THR A 221 -5.17 15.94 18.75
N ASP A 222 -6.40 15.91 19.26
CA ASP A 222 -7.61 16.09 18.45
C ASP A 222 -7.82 17.58 18.17
N LEU A 223 -8.22 17.92 16.94
CA LEU A 223 -8.40 19.30 16.48
C LEU A 223 -9.87 19.62 16.15
N ARG A 224 -10.80 18.76 16.54
CA ARG A 224 -12.22 18.90 16.22
C ARG A 224 -12.99 19.59 17.35
N PRO A 225 -13.37 20.88 17.21
CA PRO A 225 -14.27 21.50 18.18
C PRO A 225 -15.63 20.79 18.22
N PRO A 226 -16.40 20.91 19.32
CA PRO A 226 -17.71 20.27 19.44
C PRO A 226 -18.64 20.56 18.25
N GLY A 227 -19.18 19.50 17.64
CA GLY A 227 -20.08 19.58 16.49
C GLY A 227 -19.39 19.71 15.13
N PHE A 228 -18.06 19.69 15.07
CA PHE A 228 -17.30 19.66 13.82
C PHE A 228 -16.79 18.25 13.51
N GLU A 229 -17.43 17.58 12.55
CA GLU A 229 -17.16 16.18 12.17
C GLU A 229 -16.68 16.10 10.69
N PRO A 230 -15.49 16.63 10.36
CA PRO A 230 -15.07 16.77 8.98
C PRO A 230 -14.64 15.44 8.35
N GLN A 231 -15.28 15.05 7.25
CA GLN A 231 -14.75 14.02 6.35
C GLN A 231 -13.65 14.64 5.48
N VAL A 232 -12.44 14.77 6.03
CA VAL A 232 -11.34 15.53 5.43
C VAL A 232 -10.83 14.86 4.16
N SER A 233 -11.01 15.53 3.02
CA SER A 233 -10.63 15.02 1.69
C SER A 233 -9.46 15.76 1.06
N ALA A 234 -9.08 16.94 1.56
CA ALA A 234 -7.87 17.68 1.18
C ALA A 234 -7.47 18.68 2.28
N MET A 235 -6.18 19.03 2.32
CA MET A 235 -5.63 20.02 3.25
C MET A 235 -4.54 20.87 2.57
N ASP A 236 -4.45 22.16 2.89
CA ASP A 236 -3.30 23.01 2.56
C ASP A 236 -3.16 24.18 3.54
N TRP A 237 -1.95 24.73 3.65
CA TRP A 237 -1.64 25.79 4.61
C TRP A 237 -1.68 27.18 3.97
N LEU A 238 -2.28 28.14 4.67
CA LEU A 238 -2.19 29.55 4.33
C LEU A 238 -0.90 30.17 4.91
N PRO A 239 -0.39 31.26 4.31
CA PRO A 239 0.82 31.93 4.81
C PRO A 239 0.71 32.50 6.23
N ASP A 240 -0.51 32.70 6.73
CA ASP A 240 -0.80 33.20 8.07
C ASP A 240 -0.83 32.09 9.14
N GLY A 241 -0.65 30.82 8.74
CA GLY A 241 -0.66 29.67 9.64
C GLY A 241 -2.00 28.96 9.76
N ARG A 242 -3.07 29.47 9.14
CA ARG A 242 -4.37 28.78 9.11
C ARG A 242 -4.35 27.57 8.18
N LEU A 243 -5.15 26.56 8.53
CA LEU A 243 -5.31 25.34 7.75
C LEU A 243 -6.59 25.40 6.93
N ALA A 244 -6.48 25.26 5.61
CA ALA A 244 -7.63 25.06 4.74
C ALA A 244 -7.92 23.57 4.60
N VAL A 245 -9.19 23.18 4.79
CA VAL A 245 -9.66 21.79 4.71
C VAL A 245 -10.84 21.72 3.74
N THR A 246 -10.87 20.68 2.89
CA THR A 246 -12.09 20.33 2.15
C THR A 246 -12.79 19.13 2.79
N THR A 247 -14.12 19.12 2.75
CA THR A 247 -14.93 17.96 3.15
C THR A 247 -15.50 17.24 1.93
N TRP A 248 -15.58 15.91 2.01
CA TRP A 248 -16.00 15.08 0.87
C TRP A 248 -17.45 15.29 0.43
N GLY A 249 -18.40 15.35 1.37
CA GLY A 249 -19.83 15.53 1.08
C GLY A 249 -20.58 14.27 0.60
N GLY A 250 -19.88 13.15 0.43
CA GLY A 250 -20.48 11.86 0.05
C GLY A 250 -20.55 11.61 -1.47
N SER A 251 -20.78 10.35 -1.83
CA SER A 251 -20.72 9.85 -3.20
C SER A 251 -21.74 10.49 -4.14
N ASN A 252 -21.25 10.93 -5.29
CA ASN A 252 -21.95 11.62 -6.38
C ASN A 252 -22.72 12.89 -5.99
N ASN A 253 -22.38 13.52 -4.87
CA ASN A 253 -23.06 14.71 -4.36
C ASN A 253 -22.32 16.02 -4.69
N THR A 254 -23.04 17.14 -4.55
CA THR A 254 -22.50 18.50 -4.68
C THR A 254 -22.66 19.24 -3.35
N THR A 255 -22.14 18.62 -2.30
CA THR A 255 -22.28 19.03 -0.89
C THR A 255 -20.92 19.24 -0.22
N GLY A 256 -19.82 19.06 -0.94
CA GLY A 256 -18.49 19.30 -0.41
C GLY A 256 -18.27 20.77 -0.08
N GLU A 257 -17.53 21.01 0.99
CA GLU A 257 -17.32 22.34 1.57
C GLU A 257 -15.84 22.62 1.76
N VAL A 258 -15.51 23.89 1.99
CA VAL A 258 -14.17 24.33 2.39
C VAL A 258 -14.25 25.10 3.69
N TYR A 259 -13.35 24.78 4.60
CA TYR A 259 -13.22 25.40 5.90
C TYR A 259 -11.82 25.98 6.09
N LEU A 260 -11.73 27.12 6.76
CA LEU A 260 -10.50 27.63 7.35
C LEU A 260 -10.52 27.35 8.84
N LEU A 261 -9.42 26.79 9.33
CA LEU A 261 -9.21 26.48 10.73
C LEU A 261 -8.05 27.32 11.27
N ASP A 262 -8.26 27.92 12.43
CA ASP A 262 -7.27 28.69 13.17
C ASP A 262 -6.97 28.03 14.53
N ASN A 263 -5.86 28.41 15.16
CA ASN A 263 -5.35 27.82 16.40
C ASN A 263 -5.14 26.29 16.32
N VAL A 264 -4.74 25.76 15.17
CA VAL A 264 -4.45 24.31 15.01
C VAL A 264 -2.98 23.95 15.30
N THR A 265 -2.12 24.96 15.39
CA THR A 265 -0.66 24.83 15.58
C THR A 265 -0.22 25.04 17.02
N GLY A 266 0.99 24.61 17.38
CA GLY A 266 1.51 24.76 18.74
C GLY A 266 0.84 23.85 19.77
N ASP A 267 0.86 24.27 21.04
CA ASP A 267 0.11 23.61 22.11
C ASP A 267 -1.36 24.05 21.99
N THR A 268 -2.24 23.11 21.68
CA THR A 268 -3.65 23.40 21.40
C THR A 268 -4.53 22.18 21.68
N GLY A 269 -5.86 22.37 21.59
CA GLY A 269 -6.86 21.33 21.73
C GLY A 269 -8.18 21.72 21.07
N PRO A 270 -9.17 20.81 21.07
CA PRO A 270 -10.42 21.00 20.33
C PRO A 270 -11.21 22.24 20.78
N ASP A 271 -11.10 22.66 22.03
CA ASP A 271 -11.80 23.85 22.56
C ASP A 271 -11.21 25.19 22.11
N GLU A 272 -9.99 25.19 21.55
CA GLU A 272 -9.30 26.39 21.09
C GLU A 272 -9.40 26.59 19.57
N VAL A 273 -9.59 25.49 18.84
CA VAL A 273 -9.69 25.49 17.38
C VAL A 273 -10.95 26.24 16.97
N THR A 274 -10.77 27.22 16.08
CA THR A 274 -11.90 27.93 15.46
C THR A 274 -12.07 27.50 14.01
N VAL A 275 -13.31 27.39 13.57
CA VAL A 275 -13.66 26.86 12.25
C VAL A 275 -14.57 27.85 11.54
N LYS A 276 -14.20 28.25 10.33
CA LYS A 276 -15.01 29.10 9.44
C LYS A 276 -15.26 28.40 8.12
N LYS A 277 -16.52 28.17 7.77
CA LYS A 277 -16.89 27.71 6.44
C LYS A 277 -16.75 28.85 5.45
N ILE A 278 -15.99 28.63 4.38
CA ILE A 278 -15.72 29.66 3.36
C ILE A 278 -16.26 29.30 1.98
N ALA A 279 -16.56 28.03 1.71
CA ALA A 279 -17.16 27.60 0.44
C ALA A 279 -18.03 26.36 0.62
N SER A 280 -18.98 26.16 -0.30
CA SER A 280 -19.87 24.99 -0.33
C SER A 280 -20.31 24.70 -1.77
N GLY A 281 -21.05 23.62 -1.98
CA GLY A 281 -21.56 23.28 -3.32
C GLY A 281 -20.50 22.70 -4.25
N LEU A 282 -19.49 22.04 -3.70
CA LEU A 282 -18.41 21.41 -4.45
C LEU A 282 -18.72 19.92 -4.67
N LYS A 283 -18.44 19.41 -5.87
CA LYS A 283 -18.66 18.01 -6.25
C LYS A 283 -17.47 17.15 -5.84
N GLU A 284 -17.56 16.62 -4.63
CA GLU A 284 -16.58 15.74 -3.99
C GLU A 284 -15.15 16.23 -4.17
N PRO A 285 -14.81 17.35 -3.51
CA PRO A 285 -13.48 17.92 -3.60
C PRO A 285 -12.46 16.91 -3.05
N MET A 286 -11.38 16.69 -3.78
CA MET A 286 -10.33 15.71 -3.45
C MET A 286 -8.92 16.32 -3.49
N GLY A 287 -8.85 17.65 -3.58
CA GLY A 287 -7.61 18.41 -3.52
C GLY A 287 -7.88 19.89 -3.30
N ILE A 288 -6.97 20.54 -2.56
CA ILE A 288 -6.97 21.98 -2.33
C ILE A 288 -5.54 22.50 -2.41
N LYS A 289 -5.36 23.70 -2.95
CA LYS A 289 -4.07 24.40 -2.94
C LYS A 289 -4.26 25.90 -2.80
N HIS A 290 -3.48 26.52 -1.91
CA HIS A 290 -3.32 27.97 -1.84
C HIS A 290 -2.21 28.43 -2.80
N VAL A 291 -2.54 29.34 -3.72
CA VAL A 291 -1.62 29.93 -4.70
C VAL A 291 -1.96 31.40 -4.92
N ASP A 292 -0.97 32.28 -4.72
CA ASP A 292 -1.07 33.73 -4.97
C ASP A 292 -2.31 34.39 -4.32
N GLY A 293 -2.61 34.05 -3.06
CA GLY A 293 -3.73 34.62 -2.30
C GLY A 293 -5.09 34.02 -2.64
N LYS A 294 -5.14 32.93 -3.42
CA LYS A 294 -6.38 32.24 -3.79
C LYS A 294 -6.33 30.76 -3.46
N LEU A 295 -7.50 30.18 -3.21
CA LEU A 295 -7.66 28.73 -3.06
C LEU A 295 -8.16 28.11 -4.36
N TYR A 296 -7.60 26.96 -4.71
CA TYR A 296 -7.97 26.15 -5.87
C TYR A 296 -8.38 24.77 -5.38
N VAL A 297 -9.51 24.26 -5.87
CA VAL A 297 -10.07 22.98 -5.45
C VAL A 297 -10.24 22.06 -6.65
N SER A 298 -9.70 20.84 -6.57
CA SER A 298 -9.99 19.79 -7.56
C SER A 298 -11.26 19.05 -7.16
N GLN A 299 -12.28 19.15 -8.02
CA GLN A 299 -13.54 18.42 -7.93
C GLN A 299 -13.52 17.22 -8.89
N LYS A 300 -14.50 16.32 -8.87
CA LYS A 300 -14.51 15.15 -9.76
C LYS A 300 -14.26 15.44 -11.25
N HIS A 301 -14.67 16.61 -11.74
CA HIS A 301 -14.76 16.95 -13.17
C HIS A 301 -14.09 18.27 -13.55
N GLU A 302 -13.65 19.07 -12.57
CA GLU A 302 -13.06 20.39 -12.82
C GLU A 302 -12.08 20.84 -11.73
N LEU A 303 -11.24 21.80 -12.10
CA LEU A 303 -10.45 22.61 -11.17
C LEU A 303 -11.14 23.97 -11.01
N THR A 304 -11.39 24.37 -9.78
CA THR A 304 -12.16 25.58 -9.45
C THR A 304 -11.32 26.51 -8.59
N GLU A 305 -11.22 27.77 -9.00
CA GLU A 305 -10.68 28.86 -8.20
C GLU A 305 -11.80 29.49 -7.36
N LEU A 306 -11.55 29.64 -6.06
CA LEU A 306 -12.44 30.30 -5.12
C LEU A 306 -12.03 31.77 -4.98
N ASN A 307 -12.96 32.69 -5.21
CA ASN A 307 -12.73 34.13 -5.10
C ASN A 307 -13.68 34.74 -4.07
N ASP A 308 -13.07 35.36 -3.07
CA ASP A 308 -13.69 36.34 -2.17
C ASP A 308 -13.53 37.73 -2.82
N THR A 309 -14.65 38.43 -3.04
CA THR A 309 -14.70 39.71 -3.74
C THR A 309 -15.00 40.90 -2.82
N ASP A 310 -15.42 40.66 -1.57
CA ASP A 310 -15.76 41.70 -0.61
C ASP A 310 -14.90 41.71 0.66
N GLY A 311 -14.02 40.70 0.81
CA GLY A 311 -13.02 40.60 1.87
C GLY A 311 -13.54 39.97 3.16
N ASP A 312 -14.72 39.33 3.14
CA ASP A 312 -15.28 38.65 4.30
C ASP A 312 -14.77 37.20 4.48
N GLU A 313 -13.84 36.77 3.62
CA GLU A 313 -13.25 35.43 3.48
C GLU A 313 -14.22 34.32 3.01
N VAL A 314 -15.46 34.65 2.69
CA VAL A 314 -16.43 33.73 2.09
C VAL A 314 -16.32 33.82 0.57
N THR A 315 -16.48 32.67 -0.09
CA THR A 315 -16.36 32.60 -1.54
C THR A 315 -17.63 33.14 -2.20
N ASP A 316 -17.51 34.27 -2.89
CA ASP A 316 -18.56 34.87 -3.71
C ASP A 316 -18.62 34.26 -5.11
N GLN A 317 -17.44 34.01 -5.70
CA GLN A 317 -17.33 33.60 -7.09
C GLN A 317 -16.47 32.36 -7.27
N TYR A 318 -17.07 31.34 -7.89
CA TYR A 318 -16.41 30.12 -8.31
C TYR A 318 -16.01 30.25 -9.77
N ARG A 319 -14.70 30.33 -10.05
CA ARG A 319 -14.17 30.40 -11.40
C ARG A 319 -13.64 29.03 -11.82
N ARG A 320 -14.26 28.42 -12.82
CA ARG A 320 -13.73 27.22 -13.44
C ARG A 320 -12.42 27.52 -14.18
N VAL A 321 -11.35 26.83 -13.78
CA VAL A 321 -10.00 26.95 -14.38
C VAL A 321 -9.83 25.94 -15.51
N ALA A 322 -10.21 24.68 -15.28
CA ALA A 322 -10.06 23.59 -16.24
C ALA A 322 -11.12 22.51 -16.01
N THR A 323 -11.36 21.68 -17.02
CA THR A 323 -12.24 20.50 -16.96
C THR A 323 -11.52 19.27 -17.51
N TRP A 324 -11.93 18.09 -17.07
CA TRP A 324 -11.48 16.80 -17.60
C TRP A 324 -12.65 15.83 -17.79
N PRO A 325 -12.46 14.76 -18.59
CA PRO A 325 -13.52 13.77 -18.81
C PRO A 325 -14.03 13.15 -17.50
N PHE A 326 -15.35 13.02 -17.39
CA PHE A 326 -16.04 12.43 -16.25
C PHE A 326 -17.28 11.66 -16.74
N GLY A 327 -17.38 10.39 -16.36
CA GLY A 327 -18.42 9.47 -16.82
C GLY A 327 -19.64 9.36 -15.89
N GLY A 328 -19.65 10.07 -14.76
CA GLY A 328 -20.76 10.01 -13.79
C GLY A 328 -20.64 8.88 -12.77
N ASN A 329 -19.57 8.09 -12.79
CA ASN A 329 -19.39 6.98 -11.87
C ASN A 329 -19.04 7.48 -10.44
N PHE A 330 -19.49 6.75 -9.41
CA PHE A 330 -19.27 7.16 -8.02
C PHE A 330 -17.78 7.16 -7.63
N HIS A 331 -16.95 6.37 -8.29
CA HIS A 331 -15.54 6.16 -7.93
C HIS A 331 -14.55 6.89 -8.84
N GLU A 332 -15.06 7.89 -9.55
CA GLU A 332 -14.32 8.71 -10.48
C GLU A 332 -13.88 10.01 -9.78
N PHE A 333 -12.68 10.03 -9.20
CA PHE A 333 -12.13 11.11 -8.37
C PHE A 333 -11.03 11.89 -9.08
N ALA A 334 -10.69 13.05 -8.53
CA ALA A 334 -9.60 13.92 -8.98
C ALA A 334 -8.70 14.29 -7.79
N PHE A 335 -7.77 13.40 -7.47
CA PHE A 335 -6.94 13.45 -6.26
C PHE A 335 -5.78 14.43 -6.40
N GLY A 336 -5.62 15.32 -5.43
CA GLY A 336 -4.73 16.46 -5.55
C GLY A 336 -4.57 17.26 -4.25
N LEU A 337 -3.92 18.42 -4.29
CA LEU A 337 -3.48 19.16 -5.47
C LEU A 337 -2.04 19.63 -5.25
N LEU A 338 -1.14 19.33 -6.19
CA LEU A 338 0.22 19.90 -6.17
C LEU A 338 0.28 21.13 -7.06
N TYR A 339 1.18 22.06 -6.75
CA TYR A 339 1.44 23.24 -7.58
C TYR A 339 2.93 23.53 -7.68
N LYS A 340 3.41 23.80 -8.90
CA LYS A 340 4.78 24.24 -9.17
C LYS A 340 4.87 24.93 -10.52
N ASP A 341 5.61 26.04 -10.58
CA ASP A 341 5.98 26.76 -11.81
C ASP A 341 4.79 27.11 -12.72
N GLY A 342 3.66 27.55 -12.14
CA GLY A 342 2.46 27.94 -12.89
C GLY A 342 1.53 26.78 -13.26
N PHE A 343 1.80 25.57 -12.79
CA PHE A 343 1.01 24.39 -13.09
C PHE A 343 0.52 23.66 -11.86
N PHE A 344 -0.72 23.18 -11.94
CA PHE A 344 -1.26 22.22 -10.99
C PHE A 344 -1.05 20.78 -11.46
N TYR A 345 -0.87 19.85 -10.53
CA TYR A 345 -0.79 18.42 -10.81
C TYR A 345 -1.75 17.65 -9.91
N LEU A 346 -2.46 16.70 -10.51
CA LEU A 346 -3.45 15.86 -9.83
C LEU A 346 -3.63 14.55 -10.58
N ASN A 347 -4.22 13.55 -9.93
CA ASN A 347 -4.51 12.26 -10.52
C ASN A 347 -6.00 12.06 -10.77
N LEU A 348 -6.34 11.44 -11.90
CA LEU A 348 -7.69 11.03 -12.25
C LEU A 348 -7.82 9.52 -12.01
N SER A 349 -8.71 9.09 -11.14
CA SER A 349 -9.01 7.66 -10.97
C SER A 349 -9.92 7.14 -12.08
N VAL A 350 -9.90 5.82 -12.29
CA VAL A 350 -10.81 5.10 -13.18
C VAL A 350 -12.18 4.87 -12.51
N SER A 351 -13.20 4.60 -13.32
CA SER A 351 -14.49 4.10 -12.84
C SER A 351 -14.35 2.67 -12.31
N ILE A 352 -15.07 2.37 -11.22
CA ILE A 352 -15.20 1.02 -10.69
C ILE A 352 -16.68 0.66 -10.51
N ASN A 353 -16.97 -0.64 -10.53
CA ASN A 353 -18.25 -1.19 -10.15
C ASN A 353 -18.32 -1.38 -8.63
N TYR A 354 -19.53 -1.42 -8.08
CA TYR A 354 -19.72 -1.91 -6.72
C TYR A 354 -19.09 -3.30 -6.57
N GLY A 355 -18.36 -3.51 -5.47
CA GLY A 355 -17.54 -4.71 -5.23
C GLY A 355 -16.06 -4.58 -5.64
N GLY A 356 -15.65 -3.46 -6.25
CA GLY A 356 -14.24 -3.13 -6.45
C GLY A 356 -13.70 -3.43 -7.86
N ALA A 357 -14.42 -4.17 -8.70
CA ALA A 357 -13.98 -4.46 -10.07
C ALA A 357 -13.85 -3.17 -10.89
N THR A 358 -12.80 -3.05 -11.71
CA THR A 358 -12.66 -1.95 -12.68
C THR A 358 -13.83 -2.01 -13.66
N THR A 359 -14.50 -0.88 -13.92
CA THR A 359 -15.59 -0.83 -14.92
C THR A 359 -15.03 -1.07 -16.32
N ASP A 360 -15.67 -1.92 -17.12
CA ASP A 360 -15.27 -2.19 -18.51
C ASP A 360 -16.52 -2.24 -19.40
N PRO A 361 -16.64 -1.39 -20.42
CA PRO A 361 -15.73 -0.30 -20.79
C PRO A 361 -15.77 0.88 -19.81
N GLN A 362 -14.67 1.65 -19.74
CA GLN A 362 -14.59 2.92 -19.02
C GLN A 362 -15.52 3.96 -19.68
N PRO A 363 -16.37 4.65 -18.90
CA PRO A 363 -17.33 5.62 -19.42
C PRO A 363 -16.70 6.96 -19.83
N ALA A 364 -15.48 7.25 -19.36
CA ALA A 364 -14.75 8.47 -19.67
C ALA A 364 -13.33 8.17 -20.16
N GLN A 365 -12.89 8.91 -21.18
CA GLN A 365 -11.55 8.78 -21.74
C GLN A 365 -10.48 9.28 -20.78
N ASN A 366 -9.28 8.69 -20.88
CA ASN A 366 -8.05 9.15 -20.24
C ASN A 366 -8.09 9.24 -18.71
N ARG A 367 -9.04 8.57 -18.07
CA ARG A 367 -8.98 8.27 -16.63
C ARG A 367 -7.81 7.32 -16.34
N GLY A 368 -7.37 7.25 -15.08
CA GLY A 368 -6.20 6.47 -14.69
C GLY A 368 -4.88 7.16 -15.03
N THR A 369 -4.84 8.49 -14.97
CA THR A 369 -3.70 9.30 -15.39
C THR A 369 -3.33 10.35 -14.36
N THR A 370 -2.05 10.73 -14.35
CA THR A 370 -1.62 11.99 -13.74
C THR A 370 -1.69 13.08 -14.80
N ILE A 371 -2.39 14.18 -14.49
CA ILE A 371 -2.52 15.34 -15.37
C ILE A 371 -1.78 16.55 -14.80
N LYS A 372 -1.44 17.46 -15.71
CA LYS A 372 -0.86 18.78 -15.45
C LYS A 372 -1.79 19.84 -16.02
N VAL A 373 -2.14 20.84 -15.24
CA VAL A 373 -3.06 21.93 -15.63
C VAL A 373 -2.33 23.26 -15.59
N ASN A 374 -2.31 23.98 -16.71
CA ASN A 374 -1.80 25.34 -16.76
C ASN A 374 -2.75 26.27 -16.01
N ARG A 375 -2.27 26.95 -14.96
CA ARG A 375 -3.09 27.82 -14.13
C ARG A 375 -3.73 28.98 -14.90
N GLN A 376 -3.02 29.54 -15.88
CA GLN A 376 -3.46 30.72 -16.62
C GLN A 376 -4.43 30.35 -17.74
N THR A 377 -4.11 29.32 -18.52
CA THR A 377 -4.88 28.96 -19.72
C THR A 377 -5.94 27.91 -19.47
N GLY A 378 -5.84 27.15 -18.37
CA GLY A 378 -6.70 25.99 -18.12
C GLY A 378 -6.34 24.74 -18.95
N GLU A 379 -5.26 24.80 -19.74
CA GLU A 379 -4.85 23.70 -20.59
C GLU A 379 -4.45 22.47 -19.77
N VAL A 380 -5.03 21.31 -20.12
CA VAL A 380 -4.77 20.01 -19.49
C VAL A 380 -3.81 19.21 -20.37
N SER A 381 -2.70 18.76 -19.79
CA SER A 381 -1.72 17.85 -20.40
C SER A 381 -1.59 16.57 -19.58
N TYR A 382 -1.35 15.44 -20.25
CA TYR A 382 -1.18 14.14 -19.60
C TYR A 382 0.29 13.82 -19.39
N VAL A 383 0.64 13.38 -18.17
CA VAL A 383 2.03 13.12 -17.78
C VAL A 383 2.35 11.62 -17.81
N ALA A 384 1.53 10.81 -17.13
CA ALA A 384 1.71 9.36 -17.03
C ALA A 384 0.34 8.68 -16.91
N GLY A 385 0.31 7.37 -17.17
CA GLY A 385 -0.93 6.58 -17.14
C GLY A 385 -0.75 5.19 -16.54
N GLY A 386 -1.82 4.40 -16.62
CA GLY A 386 -1.88 3.08 -16.01
C GLY A 386 -1.99 3.10 -14.49
N LEU A 387 -2.67 4.11 -13.96
CA LEU A 387 -3.08 4.20 -12.56
C LEU A 387 -4.54 3.75 -12.41
N ARG A 388 -4.90 3.17 -11.27
CA ARG A 388 -6.27 2.72 -11.03
C ARG A 388 -7.03 3.70 -10.14
N THR A 389 -6.65 3.75 -8.87
CA THR A 389 -7.23 4.65 -7.86
C THR A 389 -6.08 5.31 -7.12
N PRO A 390 -5.44 6.30 -7.77
CA PRO A 390 -4.25 6.95 -7.26
C PRO A 390 -4.60 8.04 -6.23
N ASN A 391 -5.11 7.63 -5.07
CA ASN A 391 -5.60 8.53 -4.01
C ASN A 391 -4.53 9.50 -3.52
N GLY A 392 -3.28 9.06 -3.39
CA GLY A 392 -2.21 9.91 -2.93
C GLY A 392 -1.37 10.50 -4.07
N ILE A 393 -1.09 11.80 -3.96
CA ILE A 393 -0.09 12.51 -4.77
C ILE A 393 0.71 13.44 -3.88
N GLY A 394 2.03 13.47 -4.06
CA GLY A 394 2.93 14.24 -3.20
C GLY A 394 4.29 14.50 -3.81
N TRP A 395 4.98 15.51 -3.28
CA TRP A 395 6.39 15.74 -3.59
C TRP A 395 7.24 14.74 -2.81
N GLY A 396 8.24 14.19 -3.49
CA GLY A 396 9.24 13.32 -2.88
C GLY A 396 10.67 13.77 -3.21
N PRO A 397 11.64 12.86 -3.05
CA PRO A 397 13.05 13.14 -3.28
C PRO A 397 13.29 13.82 -4.63
N GLU A 398 14.27 14.74 -4.66
CA GLU A 398 14.69 15.47 -5.86
C GLU A 398 13.56 16.31 -6.49
N GLY A 399 12.51 16.62 -5.73
CA GLY A 399 11.35 17.36 -6.22
C GLY A 399 10.50 16.57 -7.21
N GLY A 400 10.62 15.24 -7.21
CA GLY A 400 9.80 14.34 -8.04
C GLY A 400 8.38 14.22 -7.52
N ILE A 401 7.45 13.81 -8.41
CA ILE A 401 6.06 13.51 -8.04
C ILE A 401 5.94 12.02 -7.76
N PHE A 402 5.48 11.68 -6.57
CA PHE A 402 5.22 10.31 -6.14
C PHE A 402 3.73 10.11 -5.91
N VAL A 403 3.23 8.93 -6.29
CA VAL A 403 1.81 8.58 -6.25
C VAL A 403 1.65 7.22 -5.60
N THR A 404 0.75 7.14 -4.63
CA THR A 404 0.24 5.87 -4.10
C THR A 404 -1.00 5.48 -4.90
N ASP A 405 -1.05 4.22 -5.33
CA ASP A 405 -2.12 3.70 -6.18
C ASP A 405 -2.67 2.41 -5.60
N ASN A 406 -4.01 2.32 -5.52
CA ASN A 406 -4.69 1.22 -4.85
C ASN A 406 -4.89 0.01 -5.77
N GLN A 407 -4.56 -1.17 -5.25
CA GLN A 407 -4.80 -2.51 -5.80
C GLN A 407 -6.15 -2.72 -6.48
N GLY A 408 -6.16 -3.51 -7.55
CA GLY A 408 -7.36 -3.96 -8.26
C GLY A 408 -7.00 -4.60 -9.61
N GLY A 409 -7.85 -4.46 -10.63
CA GLY A 409 -7.60 -5.04 -11.95
C GLY A 409 -6.23 -4.64 -12.51
N TRP A 410 -5.42 -5.62 -12.92
CA TRP A 410 -4.03 -5.54 -13.39
C TRP A 410 -3.02 -4.92 -12.41
N LEU A 411 -3.47 -4.62 -11.19
CA LEU A 411 -2.70 -3.98 -10.14
C LEU A 411 -2.74 -4.85 -8.88
N PRO A 412 -1.80 -5.81 -8.77
CA PRO A 412 -1.97 -6.93 -7.85
C PRO A 412 -1.92 -6.56 -6.36
N SER A 413 -1.17 -5.52 -6.02
CA SER A 413 -1.09 -4.93 -4.69
C SER A 413 -0.99 -3.42 -4.83
N SER A 414 -1.29 -2.70 -3.75
CA SER A 414 -1.07 -1.26 -3.71
C SER A 414 0.41 -0.94 -3.90
N LYS A 415 0.73 0.23 -4.44
CA LYS A 415 2.11 0.61 -4.79
C LYS A 415 2.38 2.09 -4.63
N LEU A 416 3.65 2.44 -4.44
CA LEU A 416 4.21 3.77 -4.64
C LEU A 416 4.92 3.82 -5.99
N VAL A 417 4.62 4.81 -6.83
CA VAL A 417 5.25 5.02 -8.13
C VAL A 417 5.86 6.41 -8.25
N HIS A 418 6.92 6.52 -9.06
CA HIS A 418 7.55 7.81 -9.40
C HIS A 418 7.06 8.26 -10.78
N ILE A 419 6.26 9.32 -10.79
CA ILE A 419 5.64 9.89 -11.99
C ILE A 419 6.70 10.64 -12.82
N LYS A 420 6.81 10.26 -14.09
CA LYS A 420 7.57 10.98 -15.13
C LYS A 420 6.81 10.92 -16.45
N GLN A 421 7.08 11.89 -17.33
CA GLN A 421 6.45 11.93 -18.65
C GLN A 421 6.58 10.59 -19.38
N GLY A 422 5.47 10.07 -19.90
CA GLY A 422 5.45 8.87 -20.75
C GLY A 422 5.52 7.54 -20.01
N ARG A 423 5.47 7.52 -18.67
CA ARG A 423 5.45 6.27 -17.90
C ARG A 423 4.06 5.65 -17.88
N PHE A 424 4.02 4.32 -17.89
CA PHE A 424 2.83 3.50 -17.75
C PHE A 424 2.99 2.51 -16.58
N PHE A 425 1.97 2.39 -15.73
CA PHE A 425 2.05 1.65 -14.47
C PHE A 425 1.19 0.38 -14.43
N ASN A 426 0.90 -0.24 -15.57
CA ASN A 426 0.31 -1.58 -15.68
C ASN A 426 -1.18 -1.72 -15.35
N HIS A 427 -1.94 -0.64 -15.13
CA HIS A 427 -3.40 -0.71 -15.17
C HIS A 427 -3.88 -0.44 -16.59
N TYR A 428 -4.51 -1.42 -17.24
CA TYR A 428 -5.06 -1.25 -18.60
C TYR A 428 -6.55 -0.91 -18.53
N THR A 429 -7.00 -0.06 -19.44
CA THR A 429 -8.42 0.30 -19.60
C THR A 429 -8.93 -0.04 -20.99
N ASN A 430 -10.25 -0.14 -21.13
CA ASN A 430 -10.92 -0.20 -22.43
C ASN A 430 -11.94 0.96 -22.50
N PRO A 431 -11.85 1.90 -23.46
CA PRO A 431 -10.78 2.01 -24.45
C PRO A 431 -9.41 2.29 -23.80
N ASP A 432 -8.34 2.00 -24.54
CA ASP A 432 -6.96 2.19 -24.10
C ASP A 432 -6.70 3.63 -23.64
N GLY A 433 -5.96 3.76 -22.54
CA GLY A 433 -5.48 5.05 -22.05
C GLY A 433 -4.34 5.62 -22.90
N PRO A 434 -3.97 6.92 -22.72
CA PRO A 434 -2.94 7.60 -23.51
C PRO A 434 -1.54 6.97 -23.47
N PHE A 435 -1.26 6.12 -22.48
CA PHE A 435 0.06 5.55 -22.24
C PHE A 435 0.07 4.03 -22.27
N ASP A 436 -1.04 3.35 -22.57
CA ASP A 436 -1.16 1.89 -22.46
C ASP A 436 -0.20 1.15 -23.41
N ALA A 437 0.22 1.81 -24.50
CA ALA A 437 1.22 1.29 -25.43
C ALA A 437 2.68 1.42 -24.93
N GLN A 438 2.92 2.10 -23.79
CA GLN A 438 4.27 2.29 -23.24
C GLN A 438 4.73 1.07 -22.43
N PRO A 439 6.04 0.83 -22.33
CA PRO A 439 6.56 -0.22 -21.47
C PRO A 439 6.14 -0.02 -20.00
N VAL A 440 5.78 -1.12 -19.35
CA VAL A 440 5.45 -1.14 -17.93
C VAL A 440 6.63 -0.64 -17.10
N THR A 441 6.38 0.39 -16.31
CA THR A 441 7.32 0.91 -15.32
C THR A 441 7.07 0.23 -13.97
N ARG A 442 8.14 -0.32 -13.39
CA ARG A 442 8.07 -0.99 -12.09
C ARG A 442 7.77 0.02 -10.96
N PRO A 443 7.04 -0.39 -9.91
CA PRO A 443 6.83 0.46 -8.75
C PRO A 443 8.12 0.70 -7.98
N VAL A 444 8.15 1.83 -7.27
CA VAL A 444 9.22 2.16 -6.33
C VAL A 444 9.09 1.29 -5.08
N LEU A 445 7.87 1.20 -4.53
CA LEU A 445 7.50 0.30 -3.45
C LEU A 445 6.24 -0.47 -3.84
N TRP A 446 6.23 -1.77 -3.64
CA TRP A 446 5.01 -2.50 -3.36
C TRP A 446 4.59 -2.24 -1.91
N LEU A 447 3.29 -2.07 -1.70
CA LEU A 447 2.65 -1.92 -0.40
C LEU A 447 1.74 -3.15 -0.23
N PRO A 448 2.24 -4.24 0.41
CA PRO A 448 1.52 -5.50 0.50
C PRO A 448 0.12 -5.38 1.12
N GLN A 449 -0.85 -5.85 0.33
CA GLN A 449 -2.26 -5.85 0.66
C GLN A 449 -2.54 -6.68 1.91
N ASN A 450 -3.38 -6.15 2.81
CA ASN A 450 -3.77 -6.73 4.09
C ASN A 450 -2.64 -6.91 5.12
N GLU A 451 -1.41 -6.48 4.81
CA GLU A 451 -0.26 -6.60 5.71
C GLU A 451 0.22 -5.23 6.21
N ILE A 452 0.20 -4.23 5.34
CA ILE A 452 0.65 -2.87 5.66
C ILE A 452 -0.15 -1.75 4.98
N ALA A 453 -0.86 -2.03 3.88
CA ALA A 453 -1.68 -1.04 3.20
C ALA A 453 -2.84 -1.71 2.47
N ASN A 454 -4.00 -1.04 2.44
CA ASN A 454 -5.20 -1.46 1.71
C ASN A 454 -5.78 -0.35 0.84
N SER A 455 -5.59 0.92 1.23
CA SER A 455 -6.03 2.09 0.48
C SER A 455 -5.10 3.27 0.80
N PRO A 456 -3.81 3.19 0.39
CA PRO A 456 -2.83 4.21 0.74
C PRO A 456 -3.20 5.56 0.11
N SER A 457 -2.94 6.63 0.85
CA SER A 457 -3.31 8.00 0.52
C SER A 457 -2.07 8.87 0.39
N THR A 458 -2.16 10.18 0.65
CA THR A 458 -1.15 11.20 0.35
C THR A 458 0.27 10.77 0.75
N PRO A 459 1.20 10.59 -0.22
CA PRO A 459 2.60 10.48 0.10
C PRO A 459 3.18 11.85 0.46
N LEU A 460 4.10 11.88 1.42
CA LEU A 460 4.73 13.11 1.92
C LEU A 460 6.17 12.81 2.30
N GLN A 461 7.14 13.62 1.88
CA GLN A 461 8.52 13.44 2.34
C GLN A 461 8.77 14.19 3.65
N LEU A 462 9.36 13.51 4.63
CA LEU A 462 9.88 14.15 5.85
C LEU A 462 11.18 14.88 5.56
N THR A 463 11.32 16.09 6.09
CA THR A 463 12.55 16.88 6.00
C THR A 463 13.36 16.91 7.30
N GLU A 464 12.74 16.56 8.41
CA GLU A 464 13.30 16.66 9.76
C GLU A 464 13.02 15.38 10.58
N GLY A 465 13.63 15.31 11.77
CA GLY A 465 13.47 14.17 12.69
C GLY A 465 14.34 12.95 12.34
N PRO A 466 14.22 11.85 13.12
CA PRO A 466 15.07 10.67 12.97
C PRO A 466 14.93 9.97 11.60
N PHE A 467 13.78 10.17 10.94
CA PHE A 467 13.44 9.61 9.64
C PHE A 467 13.47 10.63 8.49
N ALA A 468 14.16 11.77 8.66
CA ALA A 468 14.33 12.76 7.61
C ALA A 468 14.80 12.12 6.29
N GLY A 469 14.22 12.58 5.17
CA GLY A 469 14.46 12.07 3.82
C GLY A 469 13.53 10.93 3.41
N GLN A 470 12.82 10.28 4.34
CA GLN A 470 11.89 9.19 4.04
C GLN A 470 10.50 9.71 3.65
N MET A 471 9.74 8.86 2.97
CA MET A 471 8.34 9.12 2.64
C MET A 471 7.44 8.66 3.78
N LEU A 472 6.32 9.33 3.99
CA LEU A 472 5.16 8.89 4.74
C LEU A 472 3.99 8.71 3.79
N PHE A 473 3.04 7.86 4.15
CA PHE A 473 1.76 7.73 3.47
C PHE A 473 0.69 7.33 4.49
N GLY A 474 -0.46 7.99 4.46
CA GLY A 474 -1.63 7.55 5.22
C GLY A 474 -2.30 6.35 4.56
N ASP A 475 -3.23 5.70 5.25
CA ASP A 475 -4.09 4.68 4.64
C ASP A 475 -5.54 4.82 5.15
N VAL A 476 -6.50 4.74 4.24
CA VAL A 476 -7.93 4.91 4.54
C VAL A 476 -8.55 3.64 5.15
N THR A 477 -8.10 2.47 4.71
CA THR A 477 -8.74 1.18 5.05
C THR A 477 -7.91 0.41 6.07
N TYR A 478 -6.62 0.23 5.82
CA TYR A 478 -5.67 -0.33 6.80
C TYR A 478 -5.48 0.65 7.98
N GLY A 479 -5.65 1.95 7.71
CA GLY A 479 -5.56 2.99 8.72
C GLY A 479 -4.13 3.44 9.02
N GLY A 480 -4.01 4.48 9.85
CA GLY A 480 -2.73 4.93 10.37
C GLY A 480 -1.84 5.56 9.30
N VAL A 481 -0.54 5.66 9.62
CA VAL A 481 0.49 6.19 8.72
C VAL A 481 1.63 5.17 8.63
N GLN A 482 2.15 4.97 7.42
CA GLN A 482 3.29 4.12 7.13
C GLN A 482 4.47 4.97 6.62
N ARG A 483 5.66 4.39 6.62
CA ARG A 483 6.92 5.05 6.26
C ARG A 483 7.64 4.27 5.15
N GLY A 484 8.21 4.97 4.19
CA GLY A 484 8.97 4.43 3.07
C GLY A 484 10.40 4.97 3.03
N PHE A 485 11.38 4.09 3.23
CA PHE A 485 12.79 4.39 2.94
C PHE A 485 13.06 4.13 1.45
N LEU A 486 13.57 5.13 0.73
CA LEU A 486 13.89 5.03 -0.69
C LEU A 486 15.39 5.17 -0.94
N GLU A 487 15.91 4.39 -1.86
CA GLU A 487 17.27 4.50 -2.38
C GLU A 487 17.31 4.29 -3.89
N LYS A 488 18.39 4.72 -4.54
CA LYS A 488 18.60 4.47 -5.97
C LYS A 488 19.54 3.29 -6.17
N VAL A 489 19.07 2.27 -6.90
CA VAL A 489 19.90 1.15 -7.34
C VAL A 489 19.89 1.10 -8.86
N GLY A 490 21.04 1.40 -9.48
CA GLY A 490 21.14 1.51 -10.93
C GLY A 490 20.32 2.66 -11.51
N GLY A 491 20.26 3.79 -10.81
CA GLY A 491 19.62 5.03 -11.25
C GLY A 491 18.11 5.14 -11.00
N GLU A 492 17.42 4.04 -10.70
CA GLU A 492 15.99 4.02 -10.39
C GLU A 492 15.73 3.80 -8.89
N TYR A 493 14.63 4.35 -8.39
CA TYR A 493 14.25 4.19 -6.99
C TYR A 493 13.69 2.80 -6.71
N GLN A 494 14.06 2.28 -5.56
CA GLN A 494 13.48 1.12 -4.90
C GLN A 494 13.65 1.30 -3.38
N GLY A 495 13.13 0.41 -2.54
CA GLY A 495 13.30 0.58 -1.09
C GLY A 495 12.39 -0.25 -0.23
N ALA A 496 12.25 0.12 1.04
CA ALA A 496 11.47 -0.60 2.04
C ALA A 496 10.34 0.24 2.63
N VAL A 497 9.24 -0.43 2.95
CA VAL A 497 8.13 0.13 3.74
C VAL A 497 8.11 -0.44 5.16
N PHE A 498 7.75 0.41 6.12
CA PHE A 498 7.64 0.15 7.56
C PHE A 498 6.33 0.74 8.09
N ARG A 499 5.81 0.20 9.21
CA ARG A 499 4.71 0.84 9.93
C ARG A 499 5.25 2.02 10.73
N LEU A 500 4.56 3.17 10.72
CA LEU A 500 4.90 4.29 11.60
C LEU A 500 3.96 4.34 12.79
N THR A 501 2.68 4.62 12.57
CA THR A 501 1.74 4.82 13.69
C THR A 501 0.36 4.28 13.35
N GLN A 502 -0.32 3.79 14.39
CA GLN A 502 -1.76 3.59 14.39
C GLN A 502 -2.39 4.45 15.50
N GLY A 503 -3.49 4.00 16.11
CA GLY A 503 -4.12 4.69 17.23
C GLY A 503 -4.94 5.93 16.85
N LEU A 504 -5.06 6.26 15.57
CA LEU A 504 -5.84 7.40 15.09
C LEU A 504 -7.35 7.11 15.15
N GLU A 505 -8.15 8.17 15.11
CA GLU A 505 -9.61 8.10 15.28
C GLU A 505 -10.36 7.65 14.02
N ALA A 506 -9.74 7.77 12.84
CA ALA A 506 -10.32 7.47 11.54
C ALA A 506 -9.26 6.96 10.54
N GLY A 507 -9.72 6.40 9.42
CA GLY A 507 -8.88 6.12 8.25
C GLY A 507 -8.28 7.39 7.67
N VAL A 508 -6.98 7.38 7.32
CA VAL A 508 -6.22 8.58 6.97
C VAL A 508 -6.25 8.83 5.46
N THR A 509 -7.00 9.84 5.04
CA THR A 509 -7.11 10.23 3.62
C THR A 509 -6.10 11.30 3.24
N ARG A 510 -5.69 12.16 4.18
CA ARG A 510 -4.73 13.24 3.90
C ARG A 510 -3.74 13.40 5.04
N ILE A 511 -2.48 13.66 4.69
CA ILE A 511 -1.46 14.07 5.63
C ILE A 511 -0.73 15.33 5.14
N SER A 512 -0.29 16.16 6.07
CA SER A 512 0.56 17.33 5.80
C SER A 512 1.49 17.60 6.98
N ILE A 513 2.68 18.14 6.73
CA ILE A 513 3.46 18.81 7.79
C ILE A 513 2.92 20.23 7.91
N GLY A 514 2.64 20.67 9.14
CA GLY A 514 2.26 22.04 9.44
C GLY A 514 3.47 22.97 9.64
N PRO A 515 3.24 24.28 9.72
CA PRO A 515 4.31 25.26 9.92
C PRO A 515 5.03 25.10 11.28
N ASP A 516 4.44 24.38 12.21
CA ASP A 516 5.03 24.03 13.52
C ASP A 516 5.79 22.69 13.51
N GLY A 517 5.97 22.06 12.34
CA GLY A 517 6.70 20.80 12.18
C GLY A 517 5.93 19.55 12.60
N ALA A 518 4.68 19.69 13.08
CA ALA A 518 3.83 18.56 13.40
C ALA A 518 3.21 17.91 12.15
N LEU A 519 2.87 16.63 12.24
CA LEU A 519 2.15 15.89 11.22
C LEU A 519 0.64 16.00 11.47
N TYR A 520 -0.12 16.49 10.50
CA TYR A 520 -1.57 16.62 10.55
C TYR A 520 -2.19 15.50 9.73
N ALA A 521 -3.19 14.83 10.28
CA ALA A 521 -3.88 13.70 9.67
C ALA A 521 -5.38 14.00 9.55
N GLY A 522 -5.84 14.11 8.30
CA GLY A 522 -7.24 14.24 7.93
C GLY A 522 -7.88 12.87 7.75
N GLY A 523 -8.94 12.62 8.51
CA GLY A 523 -9.69 11.38 8.56
C GLY A 523 -10.92 11.39 7.66
N LEU A 524 -11.16 10.29 6.96
CA LEU A 524 -12.38 10.06 6.20
C LEU A 524 -12.64 8.55 6.13
N GLY A 525 -13.92 8.18 6.31
CA GLY A 525 -14.43 6.84 6.07
C GLY A 525 -15.82 6.91 5.42
N ALA A 526 -16.16 5.88 4.67
CA ALA A 526 -17.44 5.68 4.01
C ALA A 526 -17.85 4.20 4.08
N GLY A 527 -19.11 3.91 3.76
CA GLY A 527 -19.62 2.54 3.70
C GLY A 527 -18.86 1.63 2.72
N GLY A 528 -19.03 0.31 2.89
CA GLY A 528 -18.23 -0.68 2.17
C GLY A 528 -16.87 -0.89 2.82
N ASN A 529 -15.80 -0.91 2.02
CA ASN A 529 -14.42 -1.14 2.50
C ASN A 529 -13.55 0.14 2.49
N TRP A 530 -14.16 1.33 2.42
CA TRP A 530 -13.43 2.60 2.34
C TRP A 530 -13.44 3.35 3.67
N GLY A 531 -12.84 2.75 4.68
CA GLY A 531 -12.69 3.28 6.03
C GLY A 531 -11.98 2.25 6.91
N GLN A 532 -11.50 2.66 8.07
CA GLN A 532 -10.91 1.74 9.03
C GLN A 532 -12.01 1.13 9.91
N GLU A 533 -12.02 -0.19 10.04
CA GLU A 533 -12.97 -0.92 10.89
C GLU A 533 -12.89 -0.45 12.35
N GLY A 534 -14.05 -0.24 12.99
CA GLY A 534 -14.15 0.19 14.38
C GLY A 534 -13.71 1.64 14.64
N LYS A 535 -13.64 2.48 13.60
CA LYS A 535 -13.20 3.87 13.68
C LYS A 535 -14.26 4.84 13.15
N LEU A 536 -14.07 6.12 13.42
CA LEU A 536 -14.94 7.18 12.93
C LEU A 536 -14.85 7.30 11.40
N SER A 537 -15.93 7.81 10.80
CA SER A 537 -16.03 8.13 9.36
C SER A 537 -15.47 9.52 9.01
N HIS A 538 -14.95 10.23 10.00
CA HIS A 538 -14.45 11.60 9.93
C HIS A 538 -13.32 11.76 10.96
N GLY A 539 -12.44 12.73 10.77
CA GLY A 539 -11.40 13.00 11.75
C GLY A 539 -10.46 14.13 11.36
N LEU A 540 -9.84 14.77 12.35
CA LEU A 540 -8.76 15.72 12.13
C LEU A 540 -7.87 15.76 13.36
N GLN A 541 -6.67 15.17 13.25
CA GLN A 541 -5.75 15.01 14.37
C GLN A 541 -4.36 15.52 14.02
N LYS A 542 -3.59 15.84 15.05
CA LYS A 542 -2.21 16.31 14.99
C LYS A 542 -1.29 15.41 15.78
N LEU A 543 -0.14 15.10 15.21
CA LEU A 543 0.95 14.31 15.78
C LEU A 543 2.17 15.23 15.92
N ALA A 544 2.37 15.79 17.12
CA ALA A 544 3.49 16.67 17.41
C ALA A 544 4.70 15.85 17.90
N PRO A 545 5.89 15.99 17.28
CA PRO A 545 7.11 15.36 17.79
C PRO A 545 7.38 15.79 19.24
N ASN A 546 7.63 14.83 20.14
CA ASN A 546 7.76 15.08 21.58
C ASN A 546 9.18 14.86 22.13
N GLY A 547 10.13 14.48 21.27
CA GLY A 547 11.53 14.27 21.63
C GLY A 547 11.86 12.89 22.22
N THR A 548 10.89 11.98 22.30
CA THR A 548 11.16 10.56 22.57
C THR A 548 11.97 9.95 21.41
N ASP A 549 12.78 8.94 21.72
CA ASP A 549 13.62 8.20 20.76
C ASP A 549 13.22 6.73 20.80
N ALA A 550 12.07 6.37 20.22
CA ALA A 550 11.60 4.99 20.21
C ALA A 550 12.57 4.05 19.48
N PHE A 551 12.72 2.83 19.98
CA PHE A 551 13.49 1.80 19.28
C PHE A 551 12.70 1.29 18.06
N ASP A 552 13.18 1.64 16.86
CA ASP A 552 12.52 1.34 15.57
C ASP A 552 13.56 1.02 14.47
N ILE A 553 13.11 0.39 13.38
CA ILE A 553 13.93 0.16 12.18
C ILE A 553 14.04 1.47 11.40
N ARG A 554 15.18 2.13 11.48
CA ARG A 554 15.44 3.39 10.78
C ARG A 554 15.48 3.22 9.27
N ALA A 555 16.24 2.26 8.75
CA ALA A 555 16.37 2.05 7.31
C ALA A 555 16.72 0.60 6.97
N MET A 556 16.40 0.18 5.75
CA MET A 556 16.82 -1.09 5.19
C MET A 556 17.40 -0.82 3.80
N ARG A 557 18.73 -1.00 3.67
CA ARG A 557 19.47 -0.74 2.43
C ARG A 557 19.86 -2.03 1.77
N ALA A 558 19.68 -2.13 0.46
CA ALA A 558 20.21 -3.26 -0.28
C ALA A 558 21.74 -3.15 -0.34
N VAL A 559 22.42 -4.23 0.02
CA VAL A 559 23.87 -4.38 -0.15
C VAL A 559 24.18 -5.65 -0.96
N PRO A 560 25.37 -5.79 -1.57
CA PRO A 560 25.70 -6.99 -2.33
C PRO A 560 25.46 -8.26 -1.51
N GLY A 561 24.58 -9.14 -2.00
CA GLY A 561 24.24 -10.41 -1.35
C GLY A 561 23.30 -10.32 -0.14
N GLY A 562 22.71 -9.15 0.16
CA GLY A 562 21.84 -9.03 1.34
C GLY A 562 21.31 -7.62 1.62
N PHE A 563 21.12 -7.31 2.91
CA PHE A 563 20.62 -6.02 3.37
C PHE A 563 21.38 -5.50 4.59
N ALA A 564 21.53 -4.18 4.70
CA ALA A 564 21.91 -3.51 5.93
C ALA A 564 20.66 -2.89 6.56
N LEU A 565 20.24 -3.42 7.72
CA LEU A 565 19.18 -2.85 8.55
C LEU A 565 19.79 -1.94 9.61
N GLU A 566 19.41 -0.67 9.60
CA GLU A 566 19.80 0.34 10.57
C GLU A 566 18.64 0.55 11.56
N TYR A 567 18.94 0.55 12.85
CA TYR A 567 18.01 0.78 13.96
C TYR A 567 18.28 2.14 14.62
N THR A 568 17.25 2.76 15.22
CA THR A 568 17.39 4.07 15.89
C THR A 568 18.29 4.00 17.13
N GLN A 569 18.26 2.87 17.84
CA GLN A 569 19.07 2.61 19.02
C GLN A 569 20.00 1.38 18.85
N PRO A 570 21.10 1.26 19.61
CA PRO A 570 21.96 0.07 19.61
C PRO A 570 21.20 -1.17 20.10
N LEU A 571 21.52 -2.35 19.56
CA LEU A 571 20.93 -3.62 20.00
C LEU A 571 21.44 -4.05 21.38
N SER A 572 20.60 -4.76 22.14
CA SER A 572 21.02 -5.40 23.40
C SER A 572 22.04 -6.51 23.15
N ALA A 573 22.82 -6.82 24.20
CA ALA A 573 23.75 -7.96 24.17
C ALA A 573 23.02 -9.29 23.91
N ASP A 574 21.77 -9.43 24.37
CA ASP A 574 20.96 -10.63 24.16
C ASP A 574 20.50 -10.74 22.70
N THR A 575 20.01 -9.65 22.11
CA THR A 575 19.66 -9.59 20.67
C THR A 575 20.89 -9.82 19.79
N ALA A 576 22.06 -9.32 20.19
CA ALA A 576 23.30 -9.47 19.43
C ALA A 576 23.84 -10.91 19.43
N ARG A 577 23.44 -11.77 20.37
CA ARG A 577 23.81 -13.19 20.37
C ARG A 577 22.98 -13.96 19.34
N ASP A 578 23.65 -14.84 18.61
CA ASP A 578 23.06 -15.66 17.55
C ASP A 578 22.24 -14.86 16.52
N LEU A 579 22.71 -13.64 16.23
CA LEU A 579 21.96 -12.57 15.56
C LEU A 579 21.26 -13.00 14.26
N ALA A 580 21.90 -13.86 13.46
CA ALA A 580 21.32 -14.34 12.20
C ALA A 580 20.03 -15.16 12.41
N GLN A 581 19.90 -15.86 13.54
CA GLN A 581 18.76 -16.71 13.87
C GLN A 581 17.52 -15.92 14.29
N HIS A 582 17.67 -14.63 14.63
CA HIS A 582 16.53 -13.77 14.97
C HIS A 582 15.71 -13.39 13.74
N TYR A 583 16.29 -13.36 12.54
CA TYR A 583 15.58 -12.88 11.36
C TYR A 583 14.70 -13.96 10.72
N ARG A 584 13.53 -13.56 10.23
CA ARG A 584 12.68 -14.38 9.34
C ARG A 584 12.56 -13.67 8.02
N ILE A 585 12.85 -14.37 6.93
CA ILE A 585 12.96 -13.76 5.61
C ILE A 585 12.11 -14.55 4.61
N LYS A 586 11.25 -13.84 3.89
CA LYS A 586 10.52 -14.36 2.74
C LYS A 586 10.71 -13.46 1.54
N GLN A 587 10.65 -14.02 0.35
CA GLN A 587 10.54 -13.24 -0.89
C GLN A 587 9.45 -13.79 -1.79
N TRP A 588 8.83 -12.92 -2.58
CA TRP A 588 7.83 -13.29 -3.59
C TRP A 588 7.77 -12.23 -4.69
N ARG A 589 7.04 -12.50 -5.76
CA ARG A 589 6.57 -11.46 -6.70
C ARG A 589 5.06 -11.52 -6.83
N TYR A 590 4.50 -10.55 -7.52
CA TYR A 590 3.07 -10.52 -7.80
C TYR A 590 2.77 -10.92 -9.25
N ALA A 591 1.62 -11.58 -9.45
CA ALA A 591 1.04 -11.78 -10.77
C ALA A 591 -0.11 -10.78 -11.00
N PRO A 592 -0.01 -9.89 -12.01
CA PRO A 592 -1.15 -9.08 -12.44
C PRO A 592 -2.26 -9.96 -13.02
N THR A 593 -3.50 -9.72 -12.61
CA THR A 593 -4.69 -10.39 -13.14
C THR A 593 -5.78 -9.37 -13.43
N ALA A 594 -6.76 -9.67 -14.27
CA ALA A 594 -7.89 -8.75 -14.49
C ALA A 594 -8.81 -8.62 -13.25
N ASP A 595 -8.76 -9.60 -12.35
CA ASP A 595 -9.51 -9.61 -11.09
C ASP A 595 -9.02 -8.54 -10.10
N TYR A 596 -9.77 -8.34 -9.03
CA TYR A 596 -9.38 -7.39 -7.99
C TYR A 596 -8.13 -7.89 -7.25
N GLY A 597 -6.98 -7.26 -7.51
CA GLY A 597 -5.70 -7.62 -6.91
C GLY A 597 -5.03 -8.77 -7.67
N GLY A 598 -4.04 -9.41 -7.03
CA GLY A 598 -3.34 -10.52 -7.65
C GLY A 598 -2.49 -11.30 -6.66
N PRO A 599 -2.28 -12.59 -6.90
CA PRO A 599 -1.66 -13.46 -5.93
C PRO A 599 -0.17 -13.16 -5.77
N LYS A 600 0.33 -13.43 -4.55
CA LYS A 600 1.76 -13.68 -4.35
C LYS A 600 2.11 -14.99 -5.05
N ILE A 601 3.16 -14.98 -5.84
CA ILE A 601 3.69 -16.17 -6.53
C ILE A 601 5.20 -16.24 -6.36
N ASP A 602 5.75 -17.44 -6.58
CA ASP A 602 7.16 -17.75 -6.33
C ASP A 602 7.59 -17.37 -4.90
N GLU A 603 6.74 -17.63 -3.92
CA GLU A 603 7.04 -17.38 -2.50
C GLU A 603 8.11 -18.35 -2.00
N GLU A 604 9.18 -17.80 -1.44
CA GLU A 604 10.34 -18.55 -0.96
C GLU A 604 10.71 -18.07 0.45
N THR A 605 10.89 -19.02 1.38
CA THR A 605 11.52 -18.74 2.67
C THR A 605 13.03 -18.78 2.51
N LEU A 606 13.70 -17.71 2.94
CA LEU A 606 15.16 -17.60 2.93
C LEU A 606 15.72 -17.61 4.34
N THR A 607 17.02 -17.86 4.47
CA THR A 607 17.73 -17.84 5.74
C THR A 607 18.87 -16.83 5.67
N ALA A 608 19.04 -16.04 6.73
CA ALA A 608 20.24 -15.22 6.89
C ALA A 608 21.42 -16.16 7.17
N GLN A 609 22.36 -16.26 6.22
CA GLN A 609 23.56 -17.06 6.38
C GLN A 609 24.47 -16.47 7.47
N SER A 610 24.53 -15.13 7.52
CA SER A 610 25.25 -14.41 8.57
C SER A 610 24.58 -13.07 8.84
N ALA A 611 24.79 -12.55 10.05
CA ALA A 611 24.40 -11.21 10.45
C ALA A 611 25.58 -10.55 11.17
N THR A 612 26.04 -9.41 10.65
CA THR A 612 27.19 -8.67 11.21
C THR A 612 26.70 -7.37 11.81
N LEU A 613 26.91 -7.21 13.11
CA LEU A 613 26.59 -5.99 13.85
C LEU A 613 27.71 -4.95 13.69
N SER A 614 27.35 -3.70 13.42
CA SER A 614 28.29 -2.56 13.37
C SER A 614 28.87 -2.24 14.74
N GLY A 615 30.00 -1.52 14.77
CA GLY A 615 30.70 -1.16 16.02
C GLY A 615 29.89 -0.26 16.97
N ASP A 616 28.94 0.52 16.45
CA ASP A 616 28.01 1.32 17.24
C ASP A 616 26.75 0.54 17.68
N GLY A 617 26.64 -0.74 17.28
CA GLY A 617 25.53 -1.62 17.63
C GLY A 617 24.22 -1.30 16.93
N ARG A 618 24.18 -0.39 15.94
CA ARG A 618 22.93 0.09 15.33
C ARG A 618 22.61 -0.50 13.97
N THR A 619 23.59 -1.08 13.28
CA THR A 619 23.40 -1.61 11.93
C THR A 619 23.71 -3.10 11.89
N VAL A 620 22.78 -3.88 11.34
CA VAL A 620 22.97 -5.30 11.07
C VAL A 620 23.04 -5.53 9.57
N THR A 621 24.18 -6.01 9.11
CA THR A 621 24.36 -6.45 7.72
C THR A 621 24.07 -7.95 7.62
N LEU A 622 22.97 -8.29 6.95
CA LEU A 622 22.54 -9.64 6.66
C LEU A 622 23.13 -10.12 5.34
N ALA A 623 23.70 -11.32 5.31
CA ALA A 623 23.98 -12.05 4.08
C ALA A 623 22.86 -13.06 3.84
N ILE A 624 22.19 -12.97 2.69
CA ILE A 624 20.99 -13.76 2.38
C ILE A 624 21.18 -14.41 1.00
N PRO A 625 21.78 -15.61 0.94
CA PRO A 625 21.86 -16.37 -0.30
C PRO A 625 20.46 -16.63 -0.88
N GLY A 626 20.33 -16.53 -2.20
CA GLY A 626 19.07 -16.81 -2.90
C GLY A 626 18.17 -15.59 -3.14
N LEU A 627 18.60 -14.38 -2.75
CA LEU A 627 17.90 -13.14 -3.13
C LEU A 627 17.79 -13.02 -4.65
N LYS A 628 16.58 -12.68 -5.12
CA LYS A 628 16.28 -12.48 -6.54
C LYS A 628 15.80 -11.04 -6.77
N ALA A 629 16.21 -10.46 -7.89
CA ALA A 629 15.60 -9.22 -8.37
C ALA A 629 14.13 -9.45 -8.76
N ASP A 630 13.38 -8.37 -8.89
CA ASP A 630 11.93 -8.39 -9.15
C ASP A 630 11.18 -9.16 -8.05
N ARG A 631 11.47 -8.82 -6.79
CA ARG A 631 10.85 -9.42 -5.61
C ARG A 631 10.44 -8.35 -4.60
N VAL A 632 9.40 -8.65 -3.84
CA VAL A 632 9.25 -8.10 -2.48
C VAL A 632 10.00 -9.05 -1.54
N VAL A 633 10.85 -8.51 -0.68
CA VAL A 633 11.56 -9.24 0.36
C VAL A 633 11.08 -8.75 1.71
N HIS A 634 10.37 -9.60 2.43
CA HIS A 634 9.89 -9.34 3.78
C HIS A 634 10.92 -9.84 4.78
N VAL A 635 11.51 -8.92 5.54
CA VAL A 635 12.44 -9.21 6.63
C VAL A 635 11.75 -8.85 7.94
N ARG A 636 11.62 -9.83 8.83
CA ARG A 636 11.13 -9.65 10.19
C ARG A 636 12.27 -9.80 11.19
N SER A 637 12.22 -8.99 12.25
CA SER A 637 13.03 -9.06 13.47
C SER A 637 12.13 -9.37 14.68
N PRO A 638 11.52 -10.56 14.76
CA PRO A 638 10.46 -10.86 15.72
C PRO A 638 10.95 -10.81 17.16
N ARG A 639 10.02 -10.60 18.09
CA ARG A 639 10.30 -10.52 19.52
C ARG A 639 10.72 -11.89 20.09
N PRO A 640 11.61 -11.94 21.10
CA PRO A 640 12.29 -10.80 21.73
C PRO A 640 13.37 -10.20 20.82
N PHE A 641 13.27 -8.89 20.57
CA PHE A 641 14.26 -8.09 19.84
C PHE A 641 14.29 -6.71 20.49
N SER A 642 15.39 -6.40 21.18
CA SER A 642 15.46 -5.26 22.09
C SER A 642 16.69 -4.39 21.89
N SER A 643 16.54 -3.12 22.24
CA SER A 643 17.64 -2.17 22.32
C SER A 643 18.53 -2.46 23.53
N ALA A 644 19.72 -1.85 23.57
CA ALA A 644 20.60 -1.86 24.73
C ALA A 644 19.96 -1.24 25.99
N GLY A 645 18.98 -0.33 25.81
CA GLY A 645 18.18 0.26 26.89
C GLY A 645 17.05 -0.65 27.39
N GLY A 646 16.78 -1.77 26.70
CA GLY A 646 15.72 -2.72 27.03
C GLY A 646 14.38 -2.43 26.38
N GLU A 647 14.27 -1.38 25.54
CA GLU A 647 13.06 -1.11 24.77
C GLU A 647 12.80 -2.22 23.74
N THR A 648 11.53 -2.56 23.57
CA THR A 648 11.07 -3.47 22.51
C THR A 648 10.97 -2.74 21.19
N LEU A 649 11.34 -3.41 20.10
CA LEU A 649 11.21 -2.85 18.75
C LEU A 649 9.73 -2.50 18.45
N TRP A 650 9.49 -1.25 18.05
CA TRP A 650 8.15 -0.70 17.80
C TRP A 650 7.42 -1.48 16.71
N SER A 651 8.04 -1.58 15.52
CA SER A 651 7.62 -2.44 14.43
C SER A 651 8.78 -3.34 13.98
N THR A 652 8.54 -4.64 13.91
CA THR A 652 9.56 -5.64 13.59
C THR A 652 9.69 -5.94 12.11
N GLU A 653 8.78 -5.42 11.28
CA GLU A 653 8.58 -5.86 9.90
C GLU A 653 9.02 -4.80 8.89
N ALA A 654 9.72 -5.24 7.84
CA ALA A 654 10.15 -4.43 6.72
C ALA A 654 9.90 -5.15 5.39
N TRP A 655 9.21 -4.51 4.45
CA TRP A 655 8.97 -5.05 3.11
C TRP A 655 9.77 -4.28 2.08
N TYR A 656 10.85 -4.87 1.58
CA TYR A 656 11.73 -4.26 0.58
C TYR A 656 11.30 -4.65 -0.83
N THR A 657 11.05 -3.67 -1.70
CA THR A 657 10.85 -3.88 -3.14
C THR A 657 12.19 -3.93 -3.85
N LEU A 658 12.69 -5.13 -4.15
CA LEU A 658 14.00 -5.39 -4.73
C LEU A 658 13.90 -5.52 -6.26
N ASN A 659 13.77 -4.39 -6.95
CA ASN A 659 13.71 -4.37 -8.42
C ASN A 659 15.05 -4.79 -9.05
N ARG A 660 16.17 -4.43 -8.43
CA ARG A 660 17.54 -4.74 -8.86
C ARG A 660 18.43 -5.06 -7.67
N LEU A 661 19.34 -6.01 -7.84
CA LEU A 661 20.37 -6.32 -6.85
C LEU A 661 21.49 -5.25 -6.86
N PRO A 662 21.89 -4.72 -5.70
CA PRO A 662 23.04 -3.82 -5.54
C PRO A 662 24.35 -4.58 -5.78
N GLY A 663 25.36 -3.92 -6.34
CA GLY A 663 26.62 -4.58 -6.71
C GLY A 663 26.51 -5.51 -7.92
N GLY A 664 25.29 -5.79 -8.41
CA GLY A 664 25.05 -5.99 -9.83
C GLY A 664 25.29 -4.64 -10.51
N GLY A 665 26.55 -4.36 -10.83
CA GLY A 665 26.97 -3.09 -11.40
C GLY A 665 26.12 -2.71 -12.61
N THR A 666 26.24 -1.46 -13.05
CA THR A 666 26.27 -1.22 -14.51
C THR A 666 27.07 -2.37 -15.12
N PRO A 667 26.56 -3.15 -16.10
CA PRO A 667 27.29 -4.30 -16.58
C PRO A 667 28.72 -3.85 -16.85
N GLY A 668 29.66 -4.45 -16.11
CA GLY A 668 31.06 -4.26 -16.41
C GLY A 668 31.28 -4.62 -17.88
N PRO A 669 32.38 -4.16 -18.50
CA PRO A 669 32.74 -4.62 -19.83
C PRO A 669 32.62 -6.16 -19.87
N GLY A 670 31.85 -6.68 -20.82
CA GLY A 670 31.56 -8.09 -20.96
C GLY A 670 31.35 -8.48 -22.43
N GLU A 671 31.48 -9.77 -22.71
CA GLU A 671 31.41 -10.28 -24.08
C GLU A 671 29.98 -10.26 -24.64
N VAL A 672 29.82 -9.72 -25.85
CA VAL A 672 28.57 -9.87 -26.63
C VAL A 672 28.67 -11.14 -27.47
N LYS A 673 27.85 -12.16 -27.17
CA LYS A 673 27.99 -13.54 -27.70
C LYS A 673 26.77 -14.01 -28.48
N GLY A 674 26.88 -15.16 -29.15
CA GLY A 674 25.71 -15.98 -29.54
C GLY A 674 25.74 -16.44 -30.99
N VAL A 675 26.28 -15.59 -31.85
CA VAL A 675 26.42 -15.82 -33.29
C VAL A 675 27.50 -16.89 -33.52
N GLY A 676 27.09 -18.16 -33.63
CA GLY A 676 27.99 -19.31 -33.79
C GLY A 676 28.89 -19.57 -32.57
N GLY A 677 28.46 -19.12 -31.39
CA GLY A 677 29.28 -19.15 -30.16
C GLY A 677 30.46 -18.18 -30.16
N LYS A 678 30.53 -17.25 -31.11
CA LYS A 678 31.58 -16.22 -31.24
C LYS A 678 31.22 -14.95 -30.49
N CYS A 679 32.22 -14.09 -30.34
CA CYS A 679 32.13 -12.80 -29.70
C CYS A 679 32.16 -11.64 -30.71
N LEU A 680 31.43 -10.58 -30.41
CA LEU A 680 31.55 -9.29 -31.10
C LEU A 680 32.91 -8.67 -30.78
N ASP A 681 33.71 -8.41 -31.80
CA ASP A 681 35.14 -8.12 -31.67
C ASP A 681 35.51 -6.86 -32.46
N VAL A 682 36.27 -5.96 -31.82
CA VAL A 682 36.94 -4.86 -32.52
C VAL A 682 38.21 -5.38 -33.18
N ASP A 683 38.27 -5.30 -34.49
CA ASP A 683 39.34 -5.89 -35.29
C ASP A 683 40.74 -5.44 -34.82
N ASN A 684 41.56 -6.43 -34.43
CA ASN A 684 42.91 -6.25 -33.90
C ASN A 684 43.02 -5.29 -32.70
N SER A 685 41.94 -5.09 -31.94
CA SER A 685 41.88 -4.10 -30.84
C SER A 685 42.24 -2.67 -31.28
N MET A 686 42.07 -2.32 -32.57
CA MET A 686 42.38 -0.99 -33.06
C MET A 686 41.35 0.04 -32.56
N THR A 687 41.80 1.24 -32.21
CA THR A 687 40.95 2.31 -31.66
C THR A 687 40.71 3.46 -32.64
N ALA A 688 41.14 3.33 -33.90
CA ALA A 688 40.86 4.34 -34.92
C ALA A 688 39.35 4.36 -35.27
N ASP A 689 38.80 5.54 -35.51
CA ASP A 689 37.42 5.67 -36.00
C ASP A 689 37.29 4.97 -37.36
N GLY A 690 36.23 4.15 -37.51
CA GLY A 690 36.00 3.32 -38.70
C GLY A 690 36.55 1.90 -38.62
N THR A 691 37.21 1.54 -37.51
CA THR A 691 37.69 0.17 -37.26
C THR A 691 36.54 -0.83 -37.40
N LYS A 692 36.79 -1.95 -38.07
CA LYS A 692 35.80 -2.99 -38.33
C LYS A 692 35.35 -3.63 -37.01
N VAL A 693 34.06 -3.88 -36.89
CA VAL A 693 33.54 -4.83 -35.90
C VAL A 693 33.24 -6.16 -36.60
N GLN A 694 33.68 -7.26 -36.00
CA GLN A 694 33.67 -8.59 -36.59
C GLN A 694 33.27 -9.67 -35.56
N LEU A 695 33.13 -10.89 -36.04
CA LEU A 695 33.13 -12.07 -35.20
C LEU A 695 34.54 -12.56 -34.96
N TRP A 696 34.82 -12.96 -33.72
CA TRP A 696 36.05 -13.65 -33.38
C TRP A 696 35.82 -14.68 -32.28
N THR A 697 36.71 -15.67 -32.19
CA THR A 697 36.72 -16.61 -31.08
C THR A 697 36.82 -15.84 -29.77
N CYS A 698 35.89 -16.12 -28.84
CA CYS A 698 35.88 -15.47 -27.53
C CYS A 698 37.21 -15.72 -26.80
N ASN A 699 37.91 -14.65 -26.46
CA ASN A 699 39.27 -14.68 -25.93
C ASN A 699 39.45 -13.73 -24.73
N GLY A 700 38.40 -13.07 -24.26
CA GLY A 700 38.43 -12.21 -23.08
C GLY A 700 39.22 -10.91 -23.24
N THR A 701 39.75 -10.59 -24.42
CA THR A 701 40.53 -9.37 -24.64
C THR A 701 39.64 -8.12 -24.64
N GLY A 702 40.25 -6.95 -24.43
CA GLY A 702 39.54 -5.67 -24.44
C GLY A 702 38.77 -5.36 -25.73
N ALA A 703 39.14 -5.96 -26.86
CA ALA A 703 38.38 -5.87 -28.12
C ALA A 703 36.99 -6.52 -28.07
N GLN A 704 36.77 -7.42 -27.12
CA GLN A 704 35.53 -8.16 -26.95
C GLN A 704 34.76 -7.75 -25.70
N GLN A 705 35.31 -6.83 -24.91
CA GLN A 705 34.67 -6.33 -23.70
C GLN A 705 33.81 -5.10 -24.02
N TRP A 706 32.50 -5.31 -24.08
CA TRP A 706 31.52 -4.27 -24.36
C TRP A 706 30.78 -3.85 -23.09
N THR A 707 30.54 -2.55 -22.94
CA THR A 707 29.71 -2.00 -21.88
C THR A 707 28.40 -1.51 -22.48
N ARG A 708 27.28 -1.99 -21.93
CA ARG A 708 25.96 -1.44 -22.23
C ARG A 708 25.71 -0.23 -21.34
N ALA A 709 25.75 0.96 -21.93
CA ALA A 709 25.49 2.19 -21.20
C ALA A 709 23.99 2.51 -21.15
N ASP A 710 23.55 3.20 -20.09
CA ASP A 710 22.14 3.58 -19.89
C ASP A 710 21.61 4.54 -20.97
N ASP A 711 22.51 5.19 -21.72
CA ASP A 711 22.17 6.03 -22.86
C ASP A 711 21.83 5.23 -24.15
N GLY A 712 21.82 3.91 -24.08
CA GLY A 712 21.50 3.02 -25.20
C GLY A 712 22.67 2.73 -26.14
N THR A 713 23.91 3.10 -25.78
CA THR A 713 25.12 2.75 -26.56
C THR A 713 25.75 1.44 -26.10
N LEU A 714 26.42 0.75 -27.03
CA LEU A 714 27.36 -0.34 -26.72
C LEU A 714 28.78 0.20 -26.90
N ARG A 715 29.62 0.09 -25.87
CA ARG A 715 30.93 0.74 -25.85
C ARG A 715 32.07 -0.25 -25.67
N ALA A 716 33.12 -0.14 -26.47
CA ALA A 716 34.36 -0.90 -26.32
C ALA A 716 35.56 0.02 -26.60
N LEU A 717 36.68 -0.21 -25.91
CA LEU A 717 37.92 0.56 -26.08
C LEU A 717 37.73 2.10 -26.05
N GLY A 718 36.79 2.58 -25.22
CA GLY A 718 36.47 4.01 -25.08
C GLY A 718 35.61 4.62 -26.20
N LYS A 719 35.07 3.80 -27.11
CA LYS A 719 34.29 4.21 -28.29
C LYS A 719 32.98 3.42 -28.40
N CYS A 720 32.11 3.85 -29.32
CA CYS A 720 30.77 3.33 -29.50
C CYS A 720 30.67 2.40 -30.72
N LEU A 721 29.83 1.36 -30.61
CA LEU A 721 29.36 0.56 -31.73
C LEU A 721 28.49 1.43 -32.63
N ASP A 722 28.89 1.62 -33.87
CA ASP A 722 28.33 2.63 -34.76
C ASP A 722 27.93 2.05 -36.12
N VAL A 723 26.80 2.51 -36.65
CA VAL A 723 26.41 2.29 -38.05
C VAL A 723 27.12 3.31 -38.93
N SER A 724 27.97 2.84 -39.85
CA SER A 724 28.81 3.70 -40.67
C SER A 724 28.01 4.77 -41.43
N ASN A 725 28.41 6.03 -41.24
CA ASN A 725 27.75 7.22 -41.80
C ASN A 725 26.24 7.35 -41.48
N GLY A 726 25.75 6.65 -40.45
CA GLY A 726 24.32 6.61 -40.12
C GLY A 726 23.44 5.99 -41.21
N GLY A 727 24.01 5.12 -42.06
CA GLY A 727 23.29 4.46 -43.15
C GLY A 727 22.13 3.60 -42.66
N THR A 728 21.13 3.42 -43.51
CA THR A 728 19.90 2.66 -43.19
C THR A 728 19.66 1.49 -44.13
N ALA A 729 20.56 1.23 -45.08
CA ALA A 729 20.46 0.13 -46.04
C ALA A 729 20.99 -1.19 -45.47
N ASP A 730 20.48 -2.30 -45.97
CA ASP A 730 21.04 -3.63 -45.69
C ASP A 730 22.50 -3.71 -46.21
N GLY A 731 23.37 -4.31 -45.41
CA GLY A 731 24.80 -4.39 -45.70
C GLY A 731 25.61 -3.17 -45.22
N THR A 732 24.97 -2.16 -44.60
CA THR A 732 25.70 -1.03 -44.02
C THR A 732 26.65 -1.53 -42.93
N ARG A 733 27.93 -1.19 -43.04
CA ARG A 733 28.98 -1.66 -42.13
C ARG A 733 28.76 -1.19 -40.69
N ILE A 734 29.01 -2.07 -39.73
CA ILE A 734 29.17 -1.72 -38.32
C ILE A 734 30.64 -1.52 -37.99
N GLN A 735 30.93 -0.43 -37.27
CA GLN A 735 32.27 0.04 -36.99
C GLN A 735 32.40 0.53 -35.55
N LEU A 736 33.64 0.71 -35.11
CA LEU A 736 33.95 1.45 -33.90
C LEU A 736 34.10 2.94 -34.23
N TRP A 737 33.43 3.81 -33.48
CA TRP A 737 33.49 5.26 -33.69
C TRP A 737 33.44 6.04 -32.38
N THR A 738 34.05 7.22 -32.34
CA THR A 738 33.95 8.17 -31.23
C THR A 738 32.48 8.41 -30.85
N CYS A 739 32.14 8.22 -29.58
CA CYS A 739 30.77 8.42 -29.11
C CYS A 739 30.34 9.89 -29.34
N ASN A 740 29.29 10.10 -30.14
CA ASN A 740 28.85 11.42 -30.59
C ASN A 740 27.35 11.68 -30.33
N GLY A 741 26.65 10.71 -29.72
CA GLY A 741 25.25 10.86 -29.28
C GLY A 741 24.20 10.69 -30.38
N THR A 742 24.59 10.38 -31.61
CA THR A 742 23.65 10.17 -32.72
C THR A 742 22.85 8.87 -32.56
N GLY A 743 21.76 8.75 -33.33
CA GLY A 743 20.97 7.52 -33.41
C GLY A 743 21.72 6.33 -34.03
N SER A 744 22.80 6.57 -34.79
CA SER A 744 23.64 5.51 -35.39
C SER A 744 24.40 4.69 -34.36
N GLN A 745 24.52 5.19 -33.13
CA GLN A 745 25.22 4.54 -32.02
C GLN A 745 24.28 3.89 -31.00
N LYS A 746 22.96 3.93 -31.24
CA LYS A 746 21.94 3.40 -30.32
C LYS A 746 21.58 1.97 -30.67
N TRP A 747 21.47 1.12 -29.66
CA TRP A 747 21.20 -0.31 -29.81
C TRP A 747 20.22 -0.79 -28.74
N ALA A 748 19.12 -1.39 -29.18
CA ALA A 748 18.03 -1.86 -28.35
C ALA A 748 17.92 -3.40 -28.44
N PRO A 749 18.24 -4.15 -27.36
CA PRO A 749 17.98 -5.57 -27.32
C PRO A 749 16.47 -5.84 -27.40
N GLN A 750 16.10 -6.88 -28.13
CA GLN A 750 14.72 -7.33 -28.29
C GLN A 750 14.49 -8.63 -27.51
N SER A 751 13.24 -8.93 -27.17
CA SER A 751 12.86 -10.16 -26.45
C SER A 751 13.16 -11.43 -27.25
N ASP A 752 13.23 -11.33 -28.58
CA ASP A 752 13.60 -12.44 -29.45
C ASP A 752 15.12 -12.69 -29.50
N GLY A 753 15.95 -11.88 -28.83
CA GLY A 753 17.41 -12.01 -28.82
C GLY A 753 18.12 -11.27 -29.96
N THR A 754 17.41 -10.51 -30.79
CA THR A 754 18.04 -9.58 -31.74
C THR A 754 18.45 -8.28 -31.06
N VAL A 755 19.41 -7.55 -31.65
CA VAL A 755 19.86 -6.22 -31.19
C VAL A 755 19.59 -5.22 -32.31
N ARG A 756 18.61 -4.34 -32.12
CA ARG A 756 18.07 -3.45 -33.14
C ARG A 756 18.62 -2.03 -32.99
N ASN A 757 19.03 -1.41 -34.09
CA ASN A 757 19.32 0.02 -34.13
C ASN A 757 18.00 0.80 -34.35
N PRO A 758 17.54 1.64 -33.41
CA PRO A 758 16.25 2.31 -33.52
C PRO A 758 16.15 3.30 -34.71
N GLN A 759 17.25 3.95 -35.09
CA GLN A 759 17.27 4.92 -36.20
C GLN A 759 16.98 4.25 -37.55
N SER A 760 17.59 3.10 -37.80
CA SER A 760 17.45 2.37 -39.07
C SER A 760 16.34 1.32 -39.05
N ALA A 761 15.78 1.02 -37.88
CA ALA A 761 14.85 -0.08 -37.64
C ALA A 761 15.42 -1.49 -37.92
N LYS A 762 16.74 -1.62 -38.17
CA LYS A 762 17.42 -2.86 -38.57
C LYS A 762 18.27 -3.47 -37.45
N CYS A 763 18.71 -4.71 -37.63
CA CYS A 763 19.38 -5.52 -36.62
C CYS A 763 20.88 -5.66 -36.86
N LEU A 764 21.62 -5.86 -35.77
CA LEU A 764 23.02 -6.25 -35.75
C LEU A 764 23.15 -7.69 -36.28
N ASP A 765 23.88 -7.87 -37.38
CA ASP A 765 23.88 -9.11 -38.16
C ASP A 765 25.31 -9.52 -38.57
N ALA A 766 25.64 -10.81 -38.43
CA ALA A 766 26.86 -11.35 -39.00
C ALA A 766 26.71 -11.66 -40.49
N SER A 767 27.55 -10.99 -41.28
CA SER A 767 27.46 -10.97 -42.73
C SER A 767 27.57 -12.36 -43.35
N GLY A 768 26.69 -12.63 -44.33
CA GLY A 768 26.66 -13.88 -45.09
C GLY A 768 26.24 -15.13 -44.30
N GLY A 769 25.80 -14.99 -43.04
CA GLY A 769 25.41 -16.13 -42.21
C GLY A 769 26.56 -17.09 -41.87
N THR A 770 27.81 -16.60 -41.92
CA THR A 770 29.01 -17.36 -41.59
C THR A 770 29.54 -17.00 -40.20
N TRP A 771 30.34 -17.89 -39.61
CA TRP A 771 30.79 -17.80 -38.20
C TRP A 771 32.32 -17.91 -38.06
N ASN A 772 33.04 -17.65 -39.15
CA ASN A 772 34.48 -17.71 -39.16
C ASN A 772 35.06 -16.48 -38.45
N ASP A 773 36.20 -16.65 -37.81
CA ASP A 773 36.95 -15.53 -37.25
C ASP A 773 37.26 -14.52 -38.38
N GLY A 774 36.94 -13.26 -38.14
CA GLY A 774 37.07 -12.17 -39.11
C GLY A 774 35.79 -11.81 -39.87
N THR A 775 34.70 -12.59 -39.72
CA THR A 775 33.41 -12.32 -40.37
C THR A 775 32.91 -10.92 -39.98
N PRO A 776 32.67 -10.00 -40.93
CA PRO A 776 32.21 -8.65 -40.61
C PRO A 776 30.78 -8.64 -40.04
N VAL A 777 30.51 -7.69 -39.16
CA VAL A 777 29.16 -7.37 -38.70
C VAL A 777 28.63 -6.18 -39.49
N HIS A 778 27.38 -6.29 -39.93
CA HIS A 778 26.68 -5.28 -40.73
C HIS A 778 25.26 -5.07 -40.21
N LEU A 779 24.61 -4.04 -40.71
CA LEU A 779 23.22 -3.75 -40.48
C LEU A 779 22.36 -4.54 -41.49
N TRP A 780 21.34 -5.24 -41.00
CA TRP A 780 20.46 -6.01 -41.88
C TRP A 780 19.02 -6.03 -41.39
N THR A 781 18.07 -6.26 -42.31
CA THR A 781 16.65 -6.44 -41.99
C THR A 781 16.50 -7.52 -40.91
N CYS A 782 15.77 -7.20 -39.84
CA CYS A 782 15.57 -8.13 -38.74
C CYS A 782 14.75 -9.35 -39.21
N HIS A 783 15.32 -10.55 -39.10
CA HIS A 783 14.70 -11.79 -39.57
C HIS A 783 14.90 -12.98 -38.61
N THR A 784 15.27 -12.69 -37.36
CA THR A 784 15.39 -13.66 -36.24
C THR A 784 16.25 -14.89 -36.52
N GLY A 785 17.07 -14.86 -37.57
CA GLY A 785 18.04 -15.90 -37.89
C GLY A 785 19.13 -15.98 -36.81
N THR A 786 19.79 -17.12 -36.70
CA THR A 786 20.85 -17.33 -35.70
C THR A 786 21.98 -16.31 -35.82
N ASN A 787 22.17 -15.69 -37.00
CA ASN A 787 23.22 -14.70 -37.29
C ASN A 787 22.88 -13.30 -36.79
N GLN A 788 21.70 -13.14 -36.17
CA GLN A 788 21.25 -11.92 -35.49
C GLN A 788 20.99 -12.14 -34.00
N LYS A 789 21.30 -13.32 -33.44
CA LYS A 789 21.04 -13.63 -32.04
C LYS A 789 22.24 -13.31 -31.17
N TRP A 790 22.06 -12.35 -30.27
CA TRP A 790 23.11 -11.85 -29.40
C TRP A 790 22.68 -11.89 -27.94
N PHE A 791 23.62 -12.27 -27.08
CA PHE A 791 23.56 -12.13 -25.64
C PHE A 791 24.45 -10.96 -25.27
N LEU A 792 23.83 -9.89 -24.76
CA LEU A 792 24.54 -8.71 -24.25
C LEU A 792 25.02 -8.95 -22.81
N PRO A 793 26.09 -8.28 -22.38
CA PRO A 793 26.63 -8.38 -21.02
C PRO A 793 25.74 -7.76 -19.94
#